data_AF-A0A937W9R9-F1
#
_entry.id   AF-A0A937W9R9-F1
#
_cell.length_a   1.000
_cell.length_b   1.000
_cell.length_c   1.000
_cell.angle_alpha   90.00
_cell.angle_beta   90.00
_cell.angle_gamma   90.00
#
_symmetry.space_group_name_H-M   'P 1'
#
loop_
_entity.id
_entity.type
_entity.pdbx_description
1 polymer ?
#
loop_
_entity_poly.entity_id
_entity_poly.type
_entity_poly.pdbx_seq_one_letter_code
_entity_poly.pdbx_strand_id
1 'polypeptide(L)'
;MNKINFIPNIFTEDMITKLAQEETGKRQYYRPVYSLHKWWARRSGALFRTIILLAVQKEQREQLFQNIGTTQLSRESKYFHSHDLSDIVIFDPFMGGGTTLVEANRMGAKVIGCDINPVSHWIVQETLKDIDIERLQTYFAQLEKTAGEKIKLLYKTLCSVCGSDADGMYTFWVRYVNCPNCRKPVYLFKRYFLNAGMKRNQKISRTNPAVVVCPGCHALNKFYGGDSGRARLLPSCNCEHCSMVFHPDDEIFNEGYYSCSHCKTKNFSLIETIQSGHELYEKMIAIEYFCPCCNQRLYKAPDKHDFAKIAELEEQFEQSKNMLLFPRQEIPHGSSSARWLAHKFTHYYQVFNARQIIAFNILFEAIQAIPEQSYHEAFITIFSNSLEYNNMMTPYNYPNRKLHHLFNYHALPLTTTPVENCVWGVSNEGAGTFVNCYNRYVQAKKYCKRPFDKYKNAAGKIHTIYSKNEKISAQFVKSFDELKSTPRAVWLNCHDSSSLPQIPDNSVDYVITDPPYHDNIHYSELSNFFFVWLKLFNLLPYFSVDHVPIKNEAIVNAGMEKNEEDYQRLITEVFKECQRVLKDTGQMIFTFHHKKRQAWWIILKAIVDSGFVVSDYFPVVSEYKVNPHVRDKQSLDMDLVIICEKETTASGNAVSSTDTVCASVERKLISLEAISQITEDKLFLYIMGEALKLGSCCEKLVYKTFSDVLDEAMQNISKFIFQNNLDARSDLQDIAFDERFEAQQLTLF
;
A
#
# COMPACT_ATOMS: atom_id res chain seq x y z
N MET A 1 -25.38 -13.94 -32.88
CA MET A 1 -24.58 -12.69 -32.86
C MET A 1 -23.19 -13.05 -32.36
N ASN A 2 -22.12 -12.68 -33.07
CA ASN A 2 -20.76 -12.91 -32.59
C ASN A 2 -20.59 -12.17 -31.26
N LYS A 3 -20.32 -12.89 -30.17
CA LYS A 3 -20.09 -12.30 -28.84
C LYS A 3 -18.80 -11.47 -28.93
N ILE A 4 -18.90 -10.15 -28.81
CA ILE A 4 -17.74 -9.24 -28.89
C ILE A 4 -16.93 -9.43 -27.61
N ASN A 5 -15.68 -9.90 -27.74
CA ASN A 5 -14.77 -10.07 -26.61
C ASN A 5 -14.57 -8.74 -25.85
N PHE A 6 -14.41 -8.82 -24.53
CA PHE A 6 -14.09 -7.68 -23.66
C PHE A 6 -12.71 -7.12 -23.99
N ILE A 7 -11.73 -8.01 -24.16
CA ILE A 7 -10.43 -7.66 -24.72
C ILE A 7 -10.43 -8.02 -26.21
N PRO A 8 -10.27 -7.02 -27.10
CA PRO A 8 -10.42 -7.26 -28.54
C PRO A 8 -9.23 -8.03 -29.13
N ASN A 9 -8.03 -7.88 -28.57
CA ASN A 9 -6.80 -8.49 -29.07
C ASN A 9 -5.69 -8.49 -28.01
N ILE A 10 -4.68 -9.34 -28.21
CA ILE A 10 -3.51 -9.46 -27.32
C ILE A 10 -2.75 -8.14 -27.19
N PHE A 11 -2.71 -7.35 -28.26
CA PHE A 11 -2.04 -6.04 -28.24
C PHE A 11 -2.66 -5.09 -27.19
N THR A 12 -3.99 -5.10 -27.07
CA THR A 12 -4.71 -4.30 -26.07
C THR A 12 -4.32 -4.74 -24.66
N GLU A 13 -4.28 -6.04 -24.41
CA GLU A 13 -3.86 -6.62 -23.13
C GLU A 13 -2.42 -6.20 -22.76
N ASP A 14 -1.49 -6.30 -23.71
CA ASP A 14 -0.10 -5.93 -23.52
C ASP A 14 0.06 -4.42 -23.23
N MET A 15 -0.73 -3.56 -23.88
CA MET A 15 -0.73 -2.13 -23.59
C MET A 15 -1.26 -1.79 -22.20
N ILE A 16 -2.31 -2.48 -21.74
CA ILE A 16 -2.82 -2.32 -20.37
C ILE A 16 -1.73 -2.68 -19.37
N THR A 17 -1.11 -3.85 -19.56
CA THR A 17 0.00 -4.33 -18.72
C THR A 17 1.15 -3.31 -18.70
N LYS A 18 1.56 -2.80 -19.86
CA LYS A 18 2.64 -1.81 -19.96
C LYS A 18 2.31 -0.53 -19.20
N LEU A 19 1.12 0.04 -19.41
CA LEU A 19 0.70 1.26 -18.73
C LEU A 19 0.59 1.06 -17.21
N ALA A 20 0.04 -0.07 -16.78
CA ALA A 20 -0.10 -0.41 -15.36
C ALA A 20 1.26 -0.53 -14.67
N GLN A 21 2.21 -1.25 -15.27
CA GLN A 21 3.59 -1.39 -14.76
C GLN A 21 4.33 -0.06 -14.66
N GLU A 22 4.24 0.77 -15.72
CA GLU A 22 4.89 2.08 -15.74
C GLU A 22 4.36 2.99 -14.63
N GLU A 23 3.06 2.93 -14.36
CA GLU A 23 2.43 3.66 -13.27
C GLU A 23 2.87 3.15 -11.90
N THR A 24 2.73 1.85 -11.62
CA THR A 24 2.91 1.31 -10.26
C THR A 24 4.31 1.54 -9.72
N GLY A 25 5.35 1.48 -10.56
CA GLY A 25 6.73 1.76 -10.13
C GLY A 25 6.98 3.21 -9.68
N LYS A 26 6.13 4.16 -10.10
CA LYS A 26 6.31 5.61 -9.85
C LYS A 26 4.96 6.32 -9.63
N ARG A 27 4.06 5.70 -8.87
CA ARG A 27 2.65 6.12 -8.74
C ARG A 27 2.47 7.60 -8.40
N GLN A 28 3.23 8.14 -7.45
CA GLN A 28 3.17 9.56 -7.08
C GLN A 28 3.43 10.54 -8.24
N TYR A 29 4.08 10.10 -9.32
CA TYR A 29 4.36 10.91 -10.50
C TYR A 29 3.42 10.63 -11.68
N TYR A 30 2.85 9.43 -11.76
CA TYR A 30 1.92 9.02 -12.82
C TYR A 30 0.45 9.31 -12.45
N ARG A 31 0.12 9.13 -11.18
CA ARG A 31 -1.18 9.42 -10.55
C ARG A 31 -0.95 10.07 -9.18
N PRO A 32 -0.59 11.37 -9.13
CA PRO A 32 -0.34 12.09 -7.89
C PRO A 32 -1.47 12.00 -6.86
N VAL A 33 -2.72 11.91 -7.33
CA VAL A 33 -3.90 11.80 -6.46
C VAL A 33 -3.83 10.64 -5.47
N TYR A 34 -3.20 9.52 -5.88
CA TYR A 34 -2.99 8.35 -5.04
C TYR A 34 -1.85 8.48 -4.03
N SER A 35 -1.25 9.67 -3.88
CA SER A 35 -0.23 9.96 -2.86
C SER A 35 -0.75 10.81 -1.69
N LEU A 36 -2.04 11.17 -1.72
CA LEU A 36 -2.71 11.95 -0.66
C LEU A 36 -2.62 11.29 0.71
N HIS A 37 -2.78 9.97 0.73
CA HIS A 37 -2.71 9.15 1.93
C HIS A 37 -2.36 7.70 1.56
N LYS A 38 -1.69 7.01 2.49
CA LYS A 38 -1.38 5.58 2.38
C LYS A 38 -2.67 4.75 2.39
N TRP A 39 -2.75 3.82 1.45
CA TRP A 39 -3.65 2.68 1.44
C TRP A 39 -2.91 1.50 0.77
N TRP A 40 -3.11 0.27 1.26
CA TRP A 40 -2.32 -0.89 0.81
C TRP A 40 -2.88 -1.54 -0.45
N ALA A 41 -4.21 -1.66 -0.55
CA ALA A 41 -4.91 -2.18 -1.74
C ALA A 41 -5.25 -1.07 -2.72
N ARG A 42 -4.25 -0.63 -3.49
CA ARG A 42 -4.50 0.36 -4.54
C ARG A 42 -3.91 -0.13 -5.85
N ARG A 43 -4.78 -0.53 -6.76
CA ARG A 43 -4.42 -0.91 -8.14
C ARG A 43 -4.15 0.31 -9.01
N SER A 44 -3.53 0.05 -10.16
CA SER A 44 -3.18 1.08 -11.13
C SER A 44 -4.41 1.80 -11.66
N GLY A 45 -4.37 3.13 -11.67
CA GLY A 45 -5.38 3.97 -12.31
C GLY A 45 -5.45 3.73 -13.81
N ALA A 46 -4.34 3.41 -14.47
CA ALA A 46 -4.33 3.04 -15.88
C ALA A 46 -5.14 1.76 -16.17
N LEU A 47 -5.08 0.76 -15.27
CA LEU A 47 -5.87 -0.46 -15.36
C LEU A 47 -7.37 -0.14 -15.24
N PHE A 48 -7.77 0.52 -14.15
CA PHE A 48 -9.19 0.80 -13.89
C PHE A 48 -9.80 1.76 -14.90
N ARG A 49 -9.05 2.76 -15.38
CA ARG A 49 -9.47 3.58 -16.51
C ARG A 49 -9.74 2.73 -17.74
N THR A 50 -8.87 1.78 -18.06
CA THR A 50 -9.07 0.90 -19.22
C THR A 50 -10.29 -0.01 -19.03
N ILE A 51 -10.46 -0.62 -17.85
CA ILE A 51 -11.64 -1.45 -17.54
C ILE A 51 -12.93 -0.66 -17.78
N ILE A 52 -13.02 0.57 -17.24
CA ILE A 52 -14.20 1.43 -17.42
C ILE A 52 -14.44 1.73 -18.91
N LEU A 53 -13.40 2.10 -19.65
CA LEU A 53 -13.53 2.43 -21.07
C LEU A 53 -13.96 1.23 -21.92
N LEU A 54 -13.42 0.03 -21.66
CA LEU A 54 -13.81 -1.20 -22.34
C LEU A 54 -15.25 -1.63 -21.99
N ALA A 55 -15.68 -1.39 -20.75
CA ALA A 55 -17.03 -1.70 -20.30
C ALA A 55 -18.08 -0.81 -20.97
N VAL A 56 -17.80 0.51 -21.07
CA VAL A 56 -18.73 1.50 -21.64
C VAL A 56 -18.68 1.52 -23.18
N GLN A 57 -17.51 1.42 -23.80
CA GLN A 57 -17.33 1.61 -25.25
C GLN A 57 -17.31 0.28 -26.02
N LYS A 58 -18.35 -0.55 -25.84
CA LYS A 58 -18.41 -1.93 -26.36
C LYS A 58 -18.08 -2.04 -27.87
N GLU A 59 -18.58 -1.12 -28.69
CA GLU A 59 -18.38 -1.10 -30.15
C GLU A 59 -17.01 -0.55 -30.60
N GLN A 60 -16.29 0.14 -29.71
CA GLN A 60 -15.04 0.85 -30.06
C GLN A 60 -13.82 0.27 -29.33
N ARG A 61 -13.96 -0.91 -28.70
CA ARG A 61 -12.89 -1.58 -27.96
C ARG A 61 -11.60 -1.73 -28.76
N GLU A 62 -11.71 -2.15 -30.03
CA GLU A 62 -10.57 -2.30 -30.96
C GLU A 62 -9.81 -1.00 -31.22
N GLN A 63 -10.46 0.16 -31.03
CA GLN A 63 -9.89 1.47 -31.31
C GLN A 63 -9.37 2.18 -30.05
N LEU A 64 -9.49 1.53 -28.87
CA LEU A 64 -9.06 2.12 -27.60
C LEU A 64 -7.58 2.48 -27.62
N PHE A 65 -6.76 1.55 -28.11
CA PHE A 65 -5.33 1.74 -28.33
C PHE A 65 -5.04 1.70 -29.83
N GLN A 66 -4.25 2.67 -30.30
CA GLN A 66 -3.78 2.75 -31.67
C GLN A 66 -2.27 2.56 -31.72
N ASN A 67 -1.80 1.93 -32.79
CA ASN A 67 -0.41 1.49 -32.89
C ASN A 67 0.34 2.34 -33.90
N ILE A 68 1.58 2.66 -33.56
CA ILE A 68 2.58 3.10 -34.54
C ILE A 68 3.52 1.91 -34.78
N GLY A 69 3.32 1.19 -35.88
CA GLY A 69 4.00 -0.08 -36.13
C GLY A 69 3.42 -1.23 -35.30
N THR A 70 4.25 -2.18 -34.84
CA THR A 70 3.79 -3.42 -34.18
C THR A 70 3.67 -3.36 -32.66
N THR A 71 4.35 -2.43 -31.97
CA THR A 71 4.46 -2.45 -30.49
C THR A 71 4.35 -1.08 -29.80
N GLN A 72 4.12 0.01 -30.54
CA GLN A 72 4.15 1.37 -29.96
C GLN A 72 2.76 1.97 -29.82
N LEU A 73 2.48 2.46 -28.62
CA LEU A 73 1.27 3.22 -28.32
C LEU A 73 1.32 4.60 -28.98
N SER A 74 0.34 4.89 -29.82
CA SER A 74 0.12 6.21 -30.41
C SER A 74 -0.44 7.18 -29.37
N ARG A 75 0.00 8.45 -29.42
CA ARG A 75 -0.60 9.53 -28.63
C ARG A 75 -2.05 9.83 -29.00
N GLU A 76 -2.46 9.43 -30.21
CA GLU A 76 -3.82 9.58 -30.74
C GLU A 76 -4.76 8.44 -30.32
N SER A 77 -4.29 7.54 -29.45
CA SER A 77 -5.11 6.46 -28.89
C SER A 77 -6.30 7.04 -28.13
N LYS A 78 -7.50 6.47 -28.36
CA LYS A 78 -8.73 6.93 -27.71
C LYS A 78 -8.65 6.90 -26.19
N TYR A 79 -7.83 6.02 -25.60
CA TYR A 79 -7.54 6.00 -24.17
C TYR A 79 -7.13 7.37 -23.59
N PHE A 80 -6.39 8.19 -24.37
CA PHE A 80 -5.91 9.51 -23.95
C PHE A 80 -6.88 10.65 -24.27
N HIS A 81 -7.97 10.38 -24.97
CA HIS A 81 -8.99 11.39 -25.24
C HIS A 81 -9.76 11.74 -23.96
N SER A 82 -10.45 12.88 -23.99
CA SER A 82 -11.41 13.18 -22.95
C SER A 82 -12.69 12.38 -23.19
N HIS A 83 -13.21 11.75 -22.13
CA HIS A 83 -14.47 11.03 -22.16
C HIS A 83 -15.53 11.76 -21.34
N ASP A 84 -16.79 11.51 -21.70
CA ASP A 84 -17.95 11.98 -20.96
C ASP A 84 -18.82 10.77 -20.61
N LEU A 85 -18.88 10.47 -19.32
CA LEU A 85 -19.66 9.39 -18.74
C LEU A 85 -20.77 9.91 -17.83
N SER A 86 -21.24 11.15 -18.02
CA SER A 86 -22.22 11.82 -17.13
C SER A 86 -23.55 11.09 -16.94
N ASP A 87 -23.92 10.22 -17.89
CA ASP A 87 -25.12 9.38 -17.84
C ASP A 87 -24.90 8.01 -17.20
N ILE A 88 -23.65 7.67 -16.85
CA ILE A 88 -23.27 6.36 -16.29
C ILE A 88 -23.17 6.42 -14.76
N VAL A 89 -23.72 5.41 -14.11
CA VAL A 89 -23.60 5.14 -12.68
C VAL A 89 -22.71 3.91 -12.44
N ILE A 90 -21.61 4.07 -11.71
CA ILE A 90 -20.67 2.99 -11.37
C ILE A 90 -20.67 2.76 -9.86
N PHE A 91 -20.79 1.51 -9.44
CA PHE A 91 -20.74 1.11 -8.03
C PHE A 91 -19.46 0.32 -7.71
N ASP A 92 -18.81 0.68 -6.60
CA ASP A 92 -17.71 -0.08 -6.00
C ASP A 92 -18.08 -0.49 -4.55
N PRO A 93 -18.44 -1.78 -4.31
CA PRO A 93 -18.79 -2.29 -2.98
C PRO A 93 -17.59 -2.52 -2.05
N PHE A 94 -16.36 -2.41 -2.55
CA PHE A 94 -15.11 -2.58 -1.81
C PHE A 94 -14.15 -1.43 -2.13
N MET A 95 -14.64 -0.19 -2.04
CA MET A 95 -13.96 0.97 -2.66
C MET A 95 -12.50 1.15 -2.24
N GLY A 96 -12.12 0.75 -1.02
CA GLY A 96 -10.74 0.75 -0.55
C GLY A 96 -10.04 2.09 -0.82
N GLY A 97 -8.97 2.04 -1.62
CA GLY A 97 -8.19 3.24 -1.94
C GLY A 97 -8.85 4.21 -2.92
N GLY A 98 -10.01 3.86 -3.48
CA GLY A 98 -10.84 4.68 -4.36
C GLY A 98 -10.51 4.67 -5.85
N THR A 99 -9.69 3.73 -6.34
CA THR A 99 -9.20 3.76 -7.74
C THR A 99 -10.35 3.78 -8.75
N THR A 100 -11.36 2.91 -8.60
CA THR A 100 -12.56 2.90 -9.45
C THR A 100 -13.25 4.26 -9.46
N LEU A 101 -13.57 4.77 -8.26
CA LEU A 101 -14.36 5.98 -8.08
C LEU A 101 -13.63 7.21 -8.65
N VAL A 102 -12.30 7.27 -8.49
CA VAL A 102 -11.47 8.37 -9.01
C VAL A 102 -11.42 8.36 -10.53
N GLU A 103 -11.11 7.24 -11.16
CA GLU A 103 -11.01 7.17 -12.63
C GLU A 103 -12.39 7.34 -13.29
N ALA A 104 -13.46 6.84 -12.68
CA ALA A 104 -14.83 7.04 -13.12
C ALA A 104 -15.27 8.51 -13.00
N ASN A 105 -15.08 9.14 -11.84
CA ASN A 105 -15.43 10.56 -11.62
C ASN A 105 -14.64 11.50 -12.53
N ARG A 106 -13.35 11.18 -12.76
CA ARG A 106 -12.48 11.89 -13.72
C ARG A 106 -13.16 12.01 -15.09
N MET A 107 -13.75 10.91 -15.58
CA MET A 107 -14.44 10.82 -16.87
C MET A 107 -15.90 11.30 -16.84
N GLY A 108 -16.41 11.73 -15.67
CA GLY A 108 -17.72 12.34 -15.54
C GLY A 108 -18.81 11.45 -14.94
N ALA A 109 -18.51 10.17 -14.71
CA ALA A 109 -19.49 9.23 -14.15
C ALA A 109 -19.95 9.64 -12.75
N LYS A 110 -21.20 9.29 -12.45
CA LYS A 110 -21.73 9.27 -11.09
C LYS A 110 -21.25 7.99 -10.44
N VAL A 111 -20.83 8.06 -9.19
CA VAL A 111 -20.23 6.91 -8.52
C VAL A 111 -20.80 6.68 -7.13
N ILE A 112 -20.93 5.41 -6.78
CA ILE A 112 -21.31 4.95 -5.45
C ILE A 112 -20.13 4.15 -4.90
N GLY A 113 -19.69 4.47 -3.70
CA GLY A 113 -18.61 3.75 -3.01
C GLY A 113 -19.08 3.23 -1.67
N CYS A 114 -18.73 1.99 -1.33
CA CYS A 114 -18.96 1.43 0.00
C CYS A 114 -17.70 0.76 0.53
N ASP A 115 -17.41 0.99 1.81
CA ASP A 115 -16.38 0.28 2.56
C ASP A 115 -16.75 0.26 4.04
N ILE A 116 -16.48 -0.84 4.73
CA ILE A 116 -16.68 -0.91 6.17
C ILE A 116 -15.62 -0.10 6.94
N ASN A 117 -14.46 0.17 6.31
CA ASN A 117 -13.32 0.80 6.94
C ASN A 117 -13.42 2.34 6.92
N PRO A 118 -13.49 3.01 8.09
CA PRO A 118 -13.57 4.47 8.16
C PRO A 118 -12.38 5.21 7.55
N VAL A 119 -11.19 4.63 7.59
CA VAL A 119 -9.98 5.23 7.01
C VAL A 119 -10.04 5.17 5.49
N SER A 120 -10.52 4.05 4.92
CA SER A 120 -10.81 3.93 3.48
C SER A 120 -11.77 5.03 3.03
N HIS A 121 -12.92 5.14 3.70
CA HIS A 121 -13.91 6.17 3.41
C HIS A 121 -13.33 7.59 3.49
N TRP A 122 -12.60 7.91 4.56
CA TRP A 122 -11.95 9.20 4.73
C TRP A 122 -10.99 9.52 3.58
N ILE A 123 -10.15 8.56 3.19
CA ILE A 123 -9.20 8.71 2.09
C ILE A 123 -9.93 8.99 0.78
N VAL A 124 -10.98 8.23 0.46
CA VAL A 124 -11.74 8.41 -0.79
C VAL A 124 -12.45 9.76 -0.82
N GLN A 125 -13.10 10.16 0.28
CA GLN A 125 -13.72 11.47 0.43
C GLN A 125 -12.69 12.58 0.14
N GLU A 126 -11.53 12.53 0.79
CA GLU A 126 -10.47 13.52 0.61
C GLU A 126 -9.82 13.45 -0.76
N THR A 127 -9.84 12.31 -1.43
CA THR A 127 -9.30 12.15 -2.78
C THR A 127 -10.20 12.84 -3.81
N LEU A 128 -11.51 12.65 -3.69
CA LEU A 128 -12.53 13.16 -4.61
C LEU A 128 -12.94 14.62 -4.34
N LYS A 129 -12.79 15.09 -3.09
CA LYS A 129 -13.19 16.44 -2.66
C LYS A 129 -12.50 17.53 -3.47
N ASP A 130 -13.27 18.48 -3.96
CA ASP A 130 -12.70 19.66 -4.60
C ASP A 130 -12.17 20.67 -3.58
N ILE A 131 -11.09 21.35 -3.91
CA ILE A 131 -10.48 22.35 -3.02
C ILE A 131 -9.87 23.50 -3.82
N ASP A 132 -9.96 24.71 -3.27
CA ASP A 132 -9.21 25.86 -3.77
C ASP A 132 -7.77 25.79 -3.23
N ILE A 133 -6.81 25.73 -4.15
CA ILE A 133 -5.39 25.56 -3.82
C ILE A 133 -4.80 26.85 -3.25
N GLU A 134 -5.27 28.03 -3.66
CA GLU A 134 -4.79 29.32 -3.14
C GLU A 134 -5.29 29.52 -1.70
N ARG A 135 -6.54 29.17 -1.44
CA ARG A 135 -7.09 29.18 -0.09
C ARG A 135 -6.39 28.17 0.82
N LEU A 136 -6.09 26.97 0.32
CA LEU A 136 -5.30 25.96 1.02
C LEU A 136 -3.90 26.48 1.38
N GLN A 137 -3.24 27.20 0.47
CA GLN A 137 -1.94 27.84 0.72
C GLN A 137 -2.00 28.91 1.81
N THR A 138 -3.09 29.67 1.87
CA THR A 138 -3.31 30.68 2.90
C THR A 138 -3.33 30.04 4.30
N TYR A 139 -4.07 28.95 4.47
CA TYR A 139 -4.11 28.22 5.73
C TYR A 139 -2.79 27.52 6.07
N PHE A 140 -2.08 27.01 5.07
CA PHE A 140 -0.75 26.44 5.31
C PHE A 140 0.24 27.51 5.82
N ALA A 141 0.20 28.72 5.26
CA ALA A 141 1.02 29.84 5.75
C ALA A 141 0.64 30.26 7.18
N GLN A 142 -0.63 30.13 7.56
CA GLN A 142 -1.05 30.31 8.95
C GLN A 142 -0.46 29.21 9.85
N LEU A 143 -0.58 27.93 9.46
CA LEU A 143 -0.03 26.79 10.21
C LEU A 143 1.50 26.90 10.39
N GLU A 144 2.23 27.38 9.39
CA GLU A 144 3.67 27.62 9.49
C GLU A 144 4.00 28.58 10.65
N LYS A 145 3.23 29.67 10.79
CA LYS A 145 3.40 30.66 11.87
C LYS A 145 2.92 30.16 13.23
N THR A 146 1.80 29.44 13.29
CA THR A 146 1.17 29.06 14.57
C THR A 146 1.72 27.77 15.17
N ALA A 147 2.13 26.83 14.31
CA ALA A 147 2.64 25.51 14.69
C ALA A 147 4.05 25.25 14.17
N GLY A 148 4.33 25.55 12.89
CA GLY A 148 5.59 25.19 12.25
C GLY A 148 6.82 25.76 12.95
N GLU A 149 6.83 27.06 13.25
CA GLU A 149 7.92 27.71 13.98
C GLU A 149 8.13 27.09 15.38
N LYS A 150 7.04 26.84 16.12
CA LYS A 150 7.11 26.20 17.45
C LYS A 150 7.66 24.77 17.38
N ILE A 151 7.23 24.00 16.40
CA ILE A 151 7.69 22.62 16.22
C ILE A 151 9.17 22.59 15.85
N LYS A 152 9.63 23.47 14.93
CA LYS A 152 11.05 23.55 14.57
C LYS A 152 11.94 23.81 15.79
N LEU A 153 11.49 24.61 16.76
CA LEU A 153 12.22 24.86 18.00
C LEU A 153 12.47 23.60 18.83
N LEU A 154 11.56 22.61 18.78
CA LEU A 154 11.73 21.31 19.47
C LEU A 154 12.89 20.48 18.89
N TYR A 155 13.32 20.78 17.66
CA TYR A 155 14.35 20.05 16.92
C TYR A 155 15.65 20.86 16.73
N LYS A 156 15.77 22.02 17.37
CA LYS A 156 17.00 22.83 17.30
C LYS A 156 18.18 22.11 17.95
N THR A 157 19.36 22.28 17.34
CA THR A 157 20.64 21.79 17.84
C THR A 157 21.74 22.82 17.52
N LEU A 158 22.95 22.59 18.03
CA LEU A 158 24.12 23.41 17.71
C LEU A 158 24.95 22.76 16.60
N CYS A 159 25.37 23.57 15.63
CA CYS A 159 26.27 23.15 14.56
C CYS A 159 27.64 22.77 15.13
N SER A 160 28.11 21.56 14.84
CA SER A 160 29.43 21.08 15.26
C SER A 160 30.61 21.74 14.53
N VAL A 161 30.34 22.55 13.50
CA VAL A 161 31.37 23.25 12.70
C VAL A 161 31.49 24.72 13.11
N CYS A 162 30.38 25.45 13.19
CA CYS A 162 30.38 26.89 13.45
C CYS A 162 29.80 27.29 14.82
N GLY A 163 29.24 26.34 15.59
CA GLY A 163 28.64 26.59 16.90
C GLY A 163 27.28 27.30 16.87
N SER A 164 26.81 27.77 15.71
CA SER A 164 25.52 28.44 15.55
C SER A 164 24.33 27.49 15.63
N ASP A 165 23.14 28.05 15.84
CA ASP A 165 21.87 27.31 15.77
C ASP A 165 21.71 26.60 14.42
N ALA A 166 21.27 25.36 14.50
CA ALA A 166 21.01 24.50 13.36
C ALA A 166 19.71 23.72 13.56
N ASP A 167 19.17 23.23 12.44
CA ASP A 167 17.89 22.54 12.41
C ASP A 167 18.08 21.03 12.30
N GLY A 168 17.72 20.30 13.37
CA GLY A 168 17.71 18.85 13.37
C GLY A 168 16.72 18.31 12.33
N MET A 169 17.23 17.54 11.37
CA MET A 169 16.41 16.90 10.33
C MET A 169 15.97 15.51 10.77
N TYR A 170 16.93 14.69 11.20
CA TYR A 170 16.72 13.32 11.64
C TYR A 170 17.54 13.03 12.89
N THR A 171 16.93 12.38 13.87
CA THR A 171 17.62 11.91 15.07
C THR A 171 17.71 10.39 15.02
N PHE A 172 18.93 9.85 15.07
CA PHE A 172 19.19 8.42 15.03
C PHE A 172 19.20 7.86 16.44
N TRP A 173 18.48 6.77 16.62
CA TRP A 173 18.36 6.05 17.88
C TRP A 173 18.81 4.61 17.70
N VAL A 174 19.25 3.99 18.79
CA VAL A 174 19.47 2.54 18.87
C VAL A 174 18.71 1.99 20.07
N ARG A 175 18.05 0.87 19.86
CA ARG A 175 17.39 0.10 20.93
C ARG A 175 18.40 -0.78 21.65
N TYR A 176 18.24 -0.96 22.94
CA TYR A 176 19.11 -1.84 23.72
C TYR A 176 18.34 -2.57 24.82
N VAL A 177 18.88 -3.72 25.22
CA VAL A 177 18.42 -4.51 26.36
C VAL A 177 19.59 -4.74 27.31
N ASN A 178 19.30 -4.95 28.59
CA ASN A 178 20.33 -5.43 29.52
C ASN A 178 20.55 -6.93 29.31
N CYS A 179 21.81 -7.36 29.18
CA CYS A 179 22.13 -8.77 28.96
C CYS A 179 21.59 -9.66 30.11
N PRO A 180 20.86 -10.76 29.84
CA PRO A 180 20.36 -11.67 30.87
C PRO A 180 21.46 -12.23 31.79
N ASN A 181 22.66 -12.42 31.25
CA ASN A 181 23.80 -12.99 31.98
C ASN A 181 24.57 -11.92 32.78
N CYS A 182 25.13 -10.91 32.11
CA CYS A 182 26.03 -9.94 32.76
C CYS A 182 25.39 -8.59 33.10
N ARG A 183 24.10 -8.39 32.80
CA ARG A 183 23.31 -7.16 33.05
C ARG A 183 23.79 -5.89 32.37
N LYS A 184 24.92 -5.91 31.68
CA LYS A 184 25.41 -4.77 30.89
C LYS A 184 24.53 -4.52 29.65
N PRO A 185 24.38 -3.26 29.23
CA PRO A 185 23.54 -2.90 28.08
C PRO A 185 24.12 -3.46 26.78
N VAL A 186 23.26 -3.98 25.91
CA VAL A 186 23.61 -4.48 24.57
C VAL A 186 22.83 -3.68 23.53
N TYR A 187 23.53 -2.80 22.82
CA TYR A 187 22.95 -1.97 21.77
C TYR A 187 22.75 -2.78 20.49
N LEU A 188 21.51 -2.84 20.01
CA LEU A 188 21.04 -3.76 18.97
C LEU A 188 21.32 -3.21 17.56
N PHE A 189 22.57 -2.82 17.30
CA PHE A 189 23.01 -2.35 15.99
C PHE A 189 22.96 -3.47 14.95
N LYS A 190 22.36 -3.17 13.79
CA LYS A 190 22.44 -4.00 12.57
C LYS A 190 23.63 -3.65 11.69
N ARG A 191 24.23 -2.48 11.92
CA ARG A 191 25.40 -1.91 11.26
C ARG A 191 25.69 -0.57 11.94
N TYR A 192 26.88 -0.03 11.72
CA TYR A 192 27.30 1.24 12.32
C TYR A 192 27.23 2.44 11.37
N PHE A 193 26.76 2.25 10.13
CA PHE A 193 26.60 3.34 9.16
C PHE A 193 25.43 4.28 9.50
N LEU A 194 25.62 5.57 9.26
CA LEU A 194 24.56 6.59 9.24
C LEU A 194 24.21 7.07 7.82
N ASN A 195 25.07 6.77 6.85
CA ASN A 195 24.82 6.96 5.42
C ASN A 195 25.71 6.01 4.60
N ALA A 196 25.50 5.96 3.28
CA ALA A 196 26.40 5.26 2.35
C ALA A 196 27.23 6.26 1.52
N GLY A 197 27.76 7.30 2.17
CA GLY A 197 28.46 8.42 1.53
C GLY A 197 27.67 9.72 1.56
N MET A 198 28.37 10.86 1.56
CA MET A 198 27.75 12.19 1.55
C MET A 198 26.99 12.51 0.25
N LYS A 199 27.47 12.03 -0.89
CA LYS A 199 26.85 12.16 -2.22
C LYS A 199 26.09 10.88 -2.56
N ARG A 200 24.80 11.02 -2.88
CA ARG A 200 23.93 9.92 -3.31
C ARG A 200 24.47 9.27 -4.58
N ASN A 201 24.22 7.97 -4.74
CA ASN A 201 24.58 7.17 -5.94
C ASN A 201 26.08 7.18 -6.30
N GLN A 202 26.95 7.59 -5.38
CA GLN A 202 28.39 7.51 -5.52
C GLN A 202 28.94 6.53 -4.48
N LYS A 203 29.98 5.79 -4.85
CA LYS A 203 30.64 4.86 -3.93
C LYS A 203 31.32 5.63 -2.78
N ILE A 204 31.46 4.99 -1.64
CA ILE A 204 32.23 5.52 -0.51
C ILE A 204 33.69 5.65 -0.95
N SER A 205 34.29 6.81 -0.68
CA SER A 205 35.67 7.12 -1.04
C SER A 205 36.24 8.26 -0.19
N ARG A 206 37.51 8.62 -0.39
CA ARG A 206 38.11 9.83 0.21
C ARG A 206 37.35 11.12 -0.14
N THR A 207 36.76 11.21 -1.33
CA THR A 207 35.99 12.39 -1.80
C THR A 207 34.49 12.26 -1.54
N ASN A 208 34.04 11.09 -1.07
CA ASN A 208 32.66 10.81 -0.71
C ASN A 208 32.61 9.93 0.56
N PRO A 209 33.06 10.45 1.72
CA PRO A 209 33.12 9.66 2.94
C PRO A 209 31.73 9.30 3.44
N ALA A 210 31.61 8.14 4.07
CA ALA A 210 30.48 7.79 4.91
C ALA A 210 30.71 8.26 6.36
N VAL A 211 29.63 8.28 7.14
CA VAL A 211 29.66 8.55 8.58
C VAL A 211 29.29 7.27 9.33
N VAL A 212 30.11 6.88 10.30
CA VAL A 212 29.92 5.66 11.10
C VAL A 212 29.95 5.98 12.60
N VAL A 213 29.19 5.22 13.38
CA VAL A 213 29.09 5.32 14.85
C VAL A 213 30.05 4.33 15.50
N CYS A 214 30.88 4.76 16.44
CA CYS A 214 31.71 3.84 17.21
C CYS A 214 30.85 2.98 18.16
N PRO A 215 30.97 1.64 18.18
CA PRO A 215 30.21 0.80 19.12
C PRO A 215 30.62 0.95 20.59
N GLY A 216 31.81 1.50 20.86
CA GLY A 216 32.30 1.68 22.22
C GLY A 216 31.84 2.99 22.84
N CYS A 217 32.18 4.12 22.21
CA CYS A 217 31.92 5.46 22.76
C CYS A 217 30.79 6.23 22.04
N HIS A 218 30.22 5.68 20.96
CA HIS A 218 29.22 6.32 20.10
C HIS A 218 29.67 7.62 19.41
N ALA A 219 30.96 7.96 19.43
CA ALA A 219 31.49 9.05 18.62
C ALA A 219 31.32 8.75 17.13
N LEU A 220 31.09 9.81 16.34
CA LEU A 220 30.98 9.71 14.88
C LEU A 220 32.37 9.79 14.24
N ASN A 221 32.61 8.95 13.24
CA ASN A 221 33.88 8.88 12.53
C ASN A 221 33.62 8.94 11.02
N LYS A 222 34.55 9.54 10.27
CA LYS A 222 34.53 9.49 8.81
C LYS A 222 35.07 8.15 8.35
N PHE A 223 34.37 7.51 7.43
CA PHE A 223 34.77 6.25 6.83
C PHE A 223 34.96 6.40 5.33
N TYR A 224 36.15 6.06 4.83
CA TYR A 224 36.55 6.31 3.45
C TYR A 224 36.49 5.07 2.54
N GLY A 225 36.02 3.93 3.05
CA GLY A 225 36.00 2.66 2.32
C GLY A 225 37.40 2.03 2.18
N GLY A 226 37.49 0.96 1.38
CA GLY A 226 38.77 0.30 1.05
C GLY A 226 39.37 0.80 -0.27
N ASP A 227 40.70 0.82 -0.37
CA ASP A 227 41.45 1.34 -1.53
C ASP A 227 41.36 0.45 -2.80
N SER A 228 40.51 -0.58 -2.87
CA SER A 228 40.44 -1.46 -4.05
C SER A 228 39.06 -2.05 -4.31
N GLY A 229 38.58 -1.88 -5.55
CA GLY A 229 37.35 -2.51 -6.06
C GLY A 229 37.42 -4.04 -6.22
N ARG A 230 38.24 -4.73 -5.41
CA ARG A 230 38.43 -6.20 -5.43
C ARG A 230 38.27 -6.87 -4.05
N ALA A 231 38.17 -6.12 -2.95
CA ALA A 231 37.94 -6.73 -1.63
C ALA A 231 36.43 -6.98 -1.39
N ARG A 232 36.04 -8.23 -1.06
CA ARG A 232 34.66 -8.56 -0.64
C ARG A 232 34.31 -8.04 0.76
N LEU A 233 35.30 -7.62 1.56
CA LEU A 233 35.14 -7.20 2.96
C LEU A 233 35.56 -5.74 3.13
N LEU A 234 34.74 -4.96 3.84
CA LEU A 234 35.06 -3.57 4.18
C LEU A 234 36.22 -3.49 5.20
N PRO A 235 37.11 -2.50 5.10
CA PRO A 235 38.16 -2.30 6.10
C PRO A 235 37.58 -1.91 7.46
N SER A 236 38.37 -2.12 8.52
CA SER A 236 38.02 -1.64 9.85
C SER A 236 38.14 -0.12 9.94
N CYS A 237 37.36 0.47 10.86
CA CYS A 237 37.42 1.86 11.26
C CYS A 237 38.13 1.95 12.62
N ASN A 238 39.05 2.89 12.76
CA ASN A 238 39.64 3.25 14.05
C ASN A 238 38.92 4.49 14.57
N CYS A 239 38.34 4.40 15.77
CA CYS A 239 37.66 5.52 16.38
C CYS A 239 38.63 6.62 16.81
N GLU A 240 38.42 7.85 16.33
CA GLU A 240 39.25 9.02 16.65
C GLU A 240 39.12 9.47 18.12
N HIS A 241 38.14 8.94 18.86
CA HIS A 241 37.87 9.34 20.25
C HIS A 241 38.34 8.31 21.29
N CYS A 242 38.07 7.02 21.09
CA CYS A 242 38.43 5.97 22.06
C CYS A 242 39.42 4.93 21.52
N SER A 243 39.93 5.11 20.31
CA SER A 243 40.89 4.21 19.64
C SER A 243 40.40 2.77 19.42
N MET A 244 39.10 2.52 19.59
CA MET A 244 38.50 1.22 19.30
C MET A 244 38.53 0.95 17.80
N VAL A 245 39.00 -0.24 17.44
CA VAL A 245 38.94 -0.76 16.06
C VAL A 245 37.68 -1.62 15.91
N PHE A 246 36.87 -1.34 14.89
CA PHE A 246 35.62 -2.06 14.62
C PHE A 246 35.33 -2.11 13.11
N HIS A 247 34.54 -3.08 12.64
CA HIS A 247 34.08 -3.06 11.24
C HIS A 247 32.70 -2.39 11.14
N PRO A 248 32.51 -1.40 10.24
CA PRO A 248 31.22 -0.71 10.12
C PRO A 248 30.02 -1.59 9.75
N ASP A 249 30.26 -2.74 9.12
CA ASP A 249 29.24 -3.75 8.76
C ASP A 249 29.02 -4.81 9.84
N ASP A 250 29.72 -4.75 10.98
CA ASP A 250 29.49 -5.69 12.08
C ASP A 250 28.04 -5.57 12.60
N GLU A 251 27.42 -6.72 12.87
CA GLU A 251 26.06 -6.83 13.36
C GLU A 251 26.06 -7.36 14.80
N ILE A 252 25.45 -6.60 15.72
CA ILE A 252 25.16 -7.09 17.08
C ILE A 252 23.82 -7.79 17.13
N PHE A 253 22.86 -7.33 16.32
CA PHE A 253 21.53 -7.88 16.19
C PHE A 253 21.25 -8.28 14.74
N ASN A 254 20.83 -9.53 14.53
CA ASN A 254 20.37 -10.03 13.24
C ASN A 254 19.22 -11.04 13.44
N GLU A 255 18.22 -11.00 12.56
CA GLU A 255 17.11 -11.96 12.52
C GLU A 255 16.41 -12.27 13.86
N GLY A 256 16.32 -11.28 14.77
CA GLY A 256 15.66 -11.46 16.07
C GLY A 256 16.59 -11.91 17.20
N TYR A 257 17.87 -12.19 16.89
CA TYR A 257 18.88 -12.62 17.84
C TYR A 257 19.96 -11.55 18.04
N TYR A 258 20.58 -11.55 19.20
CA TYR A 258 21.71 -10.66 19.50
C TYR A 258 22.83 -11.34 20.28
N SER A 259 24.03 -10.75 20.21
CA SER A 259 25.22 -11.21 20.93
C SER A 259 25.73 -10.16 21.91
N CYS A 260 26.10 -10.58 23.13
CA CYS A 260 26.65 -9.67 24.13
C CYS A 260 28.16 -9.52 23.95
N SER A 261 28.61 -8.30 23.62
CA SER A 261 30.04 -7.98 23.49
C SER A 261 30.82 -8.01 24.82
N HIS A 262 30.12 -7.94 25.95
CA HIS A 262 30.71 -7.91 27.29
C HIS A 262 31.03 -9.30 27.85
N CYS A 263 30.05 -10.20 27.90
CA CYS A 263 30.24 -11.57 28.41
C CYS A 263 30.49 -12.60 27.31
N LYS A 264 30.49 -12.17 26.04
CA LYS A 264 30.74 -13.00 24.84
C LYS A 264 29.69 -14.09 24.57
N THR A 265 28.63 -14.17 25.37
CA THR A 265 27.49 -15.04 25.09
C THR A 265 26.78 -14.55 23.82
N LYS A 266 26.47 -15.49 22.92
CA LYS A 266 25.87 -15.24 21.61
C LYS A 266 24.45 -15.80 21.55
N ASN A 267 23.71 -15.39 20.51
CA ASN A 267 22.41 -15.95 20.13
C ASN A 267 21.31 -15.84 21.19
N PHE A 268 21.25 -14.74 21.93
CA PHE A 268 20.08 -14.45 22.75
C PHE A 268 18.91 -14.09 21.83
N SER A 269 17.76 -14.75 22.00
CA SER A 269 16.49 -14.30 21.39
C SER A 269 16.04 -13.00 22.05
N LEU A 270 15.77 -11.98 21.24
CA LEU A 270 15.29 -10.69 21.74
C LEU A 270 13.89 -10.84 22.37
N ILE A 271 13.01 -11.61 21.73
CA ILE A 271 11.64 -11.82 22.21
C ILE A 271 11.67 -12.54 23.55
N GLU A 272 12.43 -13.63 23.69
CA GLU A 272 12.55 -14.36 24.96
C GLU A 272 13.16 -13.47 26.05
N THR A 273 14.17 -12.66 25.70
CA THR A 273 14.75 -11.68 26.62
C THR A 273 13.66 -10.73 27.16
N ILE A 274 12.86 -10.14 26.29
CA ILE A 274 11.79 -9.22 26.68
C ILE A 274 10.71 -9.94 27.51
N GLN A 275 10.30 -11.14 27.08
CA GLN A 275 9.31 -11.97 27.78
C GLN A 275 9.78 -12.40 29.18
N SER A 276 11.09 -12.58 29.38
CA SER A 276 11.68 -12.87 30.70
C SER A 276 11.70 -11.68 31.68
N GLY A 277 11.09 -10.54 31.29
CA GLY A 277 10.93 -9.37 32.16
C GLY A 277 11.90 -8.23 31.85
N HIS A 278 12.81 -8.38 30.88
CA HIS A 278 13.68 -7.29 30.46
C HIS A 278 12.90 -6.24 29.65
N GLU A 279 13.30 -4.98 29.76
CA GLU A 279 12.75 -3.87 29.00
C GLU A 279 13.62 -3.53 27.78
N LEU A 280 12.97 -2.95 26.78
CA LEU A 280 13.61 -2.44 25.57
C LEU A 280 13.75 -0.92 25.70
N TYR A 281 14.99 -0.46 25.80
CA TYR A 281 15.32 0.95 25.98
C TYR A 281 15.79 1.57 24.67
N GLU A 282 15.82 2.90 24.60
CA GLU A 282 16.27 3.66 23.43
C GLU A 282 17.39 4.64 23.82
N LYS A 283 18.38 4.81 22.94
CA LYS A 283 19.48 5.75 23.12
C LYS A 283 19.70 6.58 21.87
N MET A 284 19.70 7.90 22.01
CA MET A 284 20.06 8.84 20.95
C MET A 284 21.56 8.72 20.65
N ILE A 285 21.91 8.51 19.38
CA ILE A 285 23.30 8.24 18.95
C ILE A 285 23.84 9.25 17.93
N ALA A 286 22.98 9.88 17.14
CA ALA A 286 23.40 10.88 16.16
C ALA A 286 22.27 11.82 15.79
N ILE A 287 22.62 13.02 15.35
CA ILE A 287 21.70 13.99 14.75
C ILE A 287 22.22 14.35 13.37
N GLU A 288 21.39 14.14 12.35
CA GLU A 288 21.58 14.75 11.05
C GLU A 288 20.81 16.07 11.00
N TYR A 289 21.50 17.15 10.66
CA TYR A 289 20.97 18.51 10.75
C TYR A 289 21.36 19.35 9.55
N PHE A 290 20.60 20.41 9.31
CA PHE A 290 20.94 21.46 8.36
C PHE A 290 21.40 22.70 9.12
N CYS A 291 22.57 23.22 8.79
CA CYS A 291 23.08 24.47 9.37
C CYS A 291 22.87 25.62 8.37
N PRO A 292 22.03 26.62 8.67
CA PRO A 292 21.84 27.78 7.81
C PRO A 292 23.12 28.59 7.61
N CYS A 293 23.95 28.75 8.65
CA CYS A 293 25.21 29.49 8.58
C CYS A 293 26.23 28.82 7.66
N CYS A 294 26.37 27.49 7.73
CA CYS A 294 27.27 26.74 6.86
C CYS A 294 26.64 26.43 5.50
N ASN A 295 25.33 26.59 5.36
CA ASN A 295 24.51 26.13 4.24
C ASN A 295 24.78 24.66 3.87
N GLN A 296 24.88 23.81 4.89
CA GLN A 296 25.26 22.40 4.73
C GLN A 296 24.44 21.46 5.60
N ARG A 297 24.24 20.26 5.06
CA ARG A 297 23.66 19.10 5.75
C ARG A 297 24.77 18.26 6.37
N LEU A 298 24.77 18.15 7.69
CA LEU A 298 25.87 17.61 8.50
C LEU A 298 25.35 16.56 9.51
N TYR A 299 26.29 15.87 10.17
CA TYR A 299 26.02 14.92 11.23
C TYR A 299 26.83 15.30 12.48
N LYS A 300 26.27 15.08 13.66
CA LYS A 300 26.97 15.17 14.95
C LYS A 300 26.56 14.06 15.89
N ALA A 301 27.45 13.70 16.81
CA ALA A 301 27.03 13.01 18.02
C ALA A 301 26.22 14.00 18.89
N PRO A 302 25.19 13.56 19.62
CA PRO A 302 24.45 14.44 20.50
C PRO A 302 25.34 14.95 21.64
N ASP A 303 25.23 16.23 21.96
CA ASP A 303 25.97 16.85 23.06
C ASP A 303 25.08 17.08 24.30
N LYS A 304 25.63 17.73 25.34
CA LYS A 304 24.90 18.00 26.58
C LYS A 304 23.64 18.86 26.36
N HIS A 305 23.66 19.78 25.40
CA HIS A 305 22.50 20.61 25.08
C HIS A 305 21.41 19.75 24.43
N ASP A 306 21.77 18.86 23.51
CA ASP A 306 20.81 17.95 22.88
C ASP A 306 20.15 17.02 23.92
N PHE A 307 20.93 16.43 24.83
CA PHE A 307 20.38 15.59 25.90
C PHE A 307 19.51 16.36 26.89
N ALA A 308 19.93 17.57 27.28
CA ALA A 308 19.13 18.42 28.16
C ALA A 308 17.78 18.79 27.52
N LYS A 309 17.77 19.06 26.20
CA LYS A 309 16.54 19.38 25.49
C LYS A 309 15.56 18.20 25.43
N ILE A 310 16.05 16.98 25.22
CA ILE A 310 15.20 15.79 25.26
C ILE A 310 14.64 15.57 26.67
N ALA A 311 15.46 15.69 27.71
CA ALA A 311 15.01 15.53 29.08
C ALA A 311 13.94 16.58 29.47
N GLU A 312 14.11 17.84 29.06
CA GLU A 312 13.10 18.91 29.23
C GLU A 312 11.76 18.53 28.60
N LEU A 313 11.80 18.00 27.36
CA LEU A 313 10.58 17.61 26.64
C LEU A 313 9.91 16.36 27.24
N GLU A 314 10.69 15.41 27.76
CA GLU A 314 10.16 14.26 28.48
C GLU A 314 9.47 14.69 29.79
N GLU A 315 10.09 15.60 30.54
CA GLU A 315 9.49 16.18 31.74
C GLU A 315 8.20 16.95 31.41
N GLN A 316 8.24 17.80 30.38
CA GLN A 316 7.06 18.54 29.90
C GLN A 316 5.94 17.58 29.50
N PHE A 317 6.27 16.51 28.78
CA PHE A 317 5.30 15.49 28.40
C PHE A 317 4.66 14.84 29.62
N GLU A 318 5.43 14.37 30.61
CA GLU A 318 4.86 13.74 31.79
C GLU A 318 4.01 14.71 32.63
N GLN A 319 4.42 15.98 32.76
CA GLN A 319 3.64 17.02 33.47
C GLN A 319 2.30 17.32 32.78
N SER A 320 2.26 17.30 31.46
CA SER A 320 1.07 17.67 30.67
C SER A 320 0.32 16.47 30.09
N LYS A 321 0.77 15.25 30.35
CA LYS A 321 0.32 14.00 29.71
C LYS A 321 -1.17 13.80 29.71
N ASN A 322 -1.85 14.19 30.79
CA ASN A 322 -3.30 14.01 30.94
C ASN A 322 -4.12 15.02 30.13
N MET A 323 -3.52 16.15 29.74
CA MET A 323 -4.15 17.18 28.92
C MET A 323 -3.84 17.01 27.43
N LEU A 324 -2.72 16.35 27.09
CA LEU A 324 -2.34 16.10 25.70
C LEU A 324 -3.24 15.05 25.04
N LEU A 325 -3.54 15.28 23.77
CA LEU A 325 -4.29 14.39 22.89
C LEU A 325 -3.35 13.47 22.13
N PHE A 326 -3.47 12.17 22.36
CA PHE A 326 -2.75 11.11 21.66
C PHE A 326 -3.50 9.78 21.84
N PRO A 327 -3.30 8.79 20.95
CA PRO A 327 -4.10 7.58 20.94
C PRO A 327 -3.77 6.66 22.12
N ARG A 328 -4.69 6.58 23.09
CA ARG A 328 -4.59 5.71 24.28
C ARG A 328 -5.22 4.33 24.08
N GLN A 329 -5.59 4.00 22.85
CA GLN A 329 -6.17 2.71 22.52
C GLN A 329 -5.11 1.61 22.62
N GLU A 330 -5.52 0.46 23.15
CA GLU A 330 -4.73 -0.76 23.13
C GLU A 330 -4.50 -1.23 21.69
N ILE A 331 -3.43 -1.95 21.44
CA ILE A 331 -3.17 -2.58 20.15
C ILE A 331 -3.91 -3.93 20.15
N PRO A 332 -4.90 -4.14 19.26
CA PRO A 332 -5.64 -5.40 19.20
C PRO A 332 -4.73 -6.57 18.84
N HIS A 333 -5.08 -7.76 19.31
CA HIS A 333 -4.47 -8.99 18.83
C HIS A 333 -4.80 -9.20 17.34
N GLY A 334 -3.79 -9.55 16.57
CA GLY A 334 -3.89 -9.75 15.13
C GLY A 334 -2.55 -10.17 14.53
N SER A 335 -2.58 -10.64 13.29
CA SER A 335 -1.39 -11.19 12.63
C SER A 335 -0.34 -10.11 12.35
N SER A 336 -0.77 -8.87 12.07
CA SER A 336 0.13 -7.74 11.83
C SER A 336 0.68 -7.15 13.13
N SER A 337 -0.12 -7.11 14.20
CA SER A 337 0.25 -6.53 15.49
C SER A 337 1.03 -7.47 16.42
N ALA A 338 0.99 -8.78 16.18
CA ALA A 338 1.63 -9.80 17.01
C ALA A 338 3.10 -9.49 17.35
N ARG A 339 3.86 -8.94 16.39
CA ARG A 339 5.26 -8.57 16.62
C ARG A 339 5.40 -7.44 17.63
N TRP A 340 4.56 -6.41 17.56
CA TRP A 340 4.59 -5.29 18.50
C TRP A 340 4.21 -5.74 19.90
N LEU A 341 3.16 -6.55 20.02
CA LEU A 341 2.72 -7.14 21.30
C LEU A 341 3.80 -8.04 21.91
N ALA A 342 4.47 -8.87 21.11
CA ALA A 342 5.59 -9.71 21.57
C ALA A 342 6.78 -8.89 22.10
N HIS A 343 6.94 -7.64 21.64
CA HIS A 343 7.94 -6.68 22.14
C HIS A 343 7.37 -5.73 23.21
N LYS A 344 6.20 -6.03 23.79
CA LYS A 344 5.51 -5.26 24.84
C LYS A 344 5.04 -3.86 24.45
N PHE A 345 4.85 -3.59 23.15
CA PHE A 345 4.06 -2.44 22.70
C PHE A 345 2.59 -2.82 22.76
N THR A 346 1.90 -2.35 23.80
CA THR A 346 0.49 -2.64 24.10
C THR A 346 -0.47 -1.53 23.68
N HIS A 347 0.02 -0.31 23.44
CA HIS A 347 -0.80 0.85 23.09
C HIS A 347 -0.19 1.63 21.92
N TYR A 348 -1.04 2.23 21.08
CA TYR A 348 -0.59 2.93 19.87
C TYR A 348 0.33 4.12 20.16
N TYR A 349 0.14 4.88 21.25
CA TYR A 349 1.01 6.01 21.56
C TYR A 349 2.47 5.62 21.85
N GLN A 350 2.73 4.36 22.25
CA GLN A 350 4.06 3.90 22.65
C GLN A 350 5.06 3.84 21.49
N VAL A 351 4.58 3.91 20.24
CA VAL A 351 5.46 3.93 19.06
C VAL A 351 5.91 5.36 18.72
N PHE A 352 5.59 6.35 19.53
CA PHE A 352 6.00 7.75 19.39
C PHE A 352 6.74 8.21 20.64
N ASN A 353 7.73 9.08 20.49
CA ASN A 353 8.43 9.66 21.63
C ASN A 353 7.74 10.94 22.13
N ALA A 354 8.12 11.42 23.33
CA ALA A 354 7.56 12.62 23.95
C ALA A 354 7.62 13.86 23.03
N ARG A 355 8.76 14.09 22.37
CA ARG A 355 8.95 15.20 21.43
C ARG A 355 7.96 15.17 20.27
N GLN A 356 7.71 14.00 19.68
CA GLN A 356 6.72 13.82 18.61
C GLN A 356 5.30 14.09 19.11
N ILE A 357 4.91 13.56 20.27
CA ILE A 357 3.56 13.78 20.83
C ILE A 357 3.31 15.27 21.11
N ILE A 358 4.28 15.99 21.67
CA ILE A 358 4.19 17.45 21.86
C ILE A 358 4.04 18.16 20.51
N ALA A 359 4.87 17.81 19.52
CA ALA A 359 4.79 18.40 18.18
C ALA A 359 3.43 18.16 17.51
N PHE A 360 2.85 16.96 17.68
CA PHE A 360 1.53 16.64 17.15
C PHE A 360 0.42 17.42 17.84
N ASN A 361 0.51 17.67 19.15
CA ASN A 361 -0.48 18.49 19.86
C ASN A 361 -0.44 19.96 19.40
N ILE A 362 0.75 20.50 19.14
CA ILE A 362 0.89 21.84 18.54
C ILE A 362 0.23 21.89 17.15
N LEU A 363 0.41 20.85 16.32
CA LEU A 363 -0.30 20.75 15.04
C LEU A 363 -1.80 20.63 15.22
N PHE A 364 -2.24 19.79 16.15
CA PHE A 364 -3.64 19.51 16.42
C PHE A 364 -4.39 20.80 16.76
N GLU A 365 -3.89 21.57 17.73
CA GLU A 365 -4.44 22.88 18.12
C GLU A 365 -4.53 23.83 16.92
N ALA A 366 -3.47 23.91 16.12
CA ALA A 366 -3.41 24.81 14.98
C ALA A 366 -4.33 24.39 13.82
N ILE A 367 -4.51 23.08 13.61
CA ILE A 367 -5.45 22.51 12.63
C ILE A 367 -6.89 22.74 13.08
N GLN A 368 -7.21 22.53 14.37
CA GLN A 368 -8.54 22.79 14.93
C GLN A 368 -8.95 24.27 14.84
N ALA A 369 -7.98 25.20 14.82
CA ALA A 369 -8.24 26.62 14.66
C ALA A 369 -8.65 27.02 13.22
N ILE A 370 -8.67 26.10 12.26
CA ILE A 370 -9.10 26.36 10.88
C ILE A 370 -10.63 26.36 10.83
N PRO A 371 -11.28 27.49 10.51
CA PRO A 371 -12.74 27.62 10.60
C PRO A 371 -13.48 26.94 9.45
N GLU A 372 -12.83 26.76 8.30
CA GLU A 372 -13.46 26.17 7.12
C GLU A 372 -13.26 24.65 7.09
N GLN A 373 -14.35 23.91 7.27
CA GLN A 373 -14.38 22.45 7.39
C GLN A 373 -13.58 21.73 6.30
N SER A 374 -13.74 22.12 5.03
CA SER A 374 -13.04 21.48 3.91
C SER A 374 -11.51 21.56 4.03
N TYR A 375 -10.97 22.66 4.57
CA TYR A 375 -9.53 22.83 4.76
C TYR A 375 -9.08 22.18 6.07
N HIS A 376 -9.90 22.23 7.11
CA HIS A 376 -9.66 21.51 8.36
C HIS A 376 -9.43 20.01 8.10
N GLU A 377 -10.36 19.36 7.39
CA GLU A 377 -10.24 17.95 6.97
C GLU A 377 -9.03 17.68 6.07
N ALA A 378 -8.69 18.62 5.18
CA ALA A 378 -7.51 18.50 4.31
C ALA A 378 -6.22 18.45 5.13
N PHE A 379 -6.07 19.32 6.14
CA PHE A 379 -4.90 19.32 7.01
C PHE A 379 -4.86 18.14 7.99
N ILE A 380 -6.01 17.63 8.43
CA ILE A 380 -6.08 16.35 9.16
C ILE A 380 -5.56 15.21 8.30
N THR A 381 -5.90 15.20 7.01
CA THR A 381 -5.40 14.18 6.07
C THR A 381 -3.90 14.28 5.86
N ILE A 382 -3.38 15.49 5.75
CA ILE A 382 -1.94 15.76 5.65
C ILE A 382 -1.22 15.30 6.92
N PHE A 383 -1.77 15.62 8.10
CA PHE A 383 -1.29 15.16 9.39
C PHE A 383 -1.25 13.63 9.46
N SER A 384 -2.39 12.98 9.20
CA SER A 384 -2.53 11.53 9.22
C SER A 384 -1.53 10.84 8.29
N ASN A 385 -1.38 11.32 7.06
CA ASN A 385 -0.40 10.79 6.10
C ASN A 385 1.04 10.93 6.63
N SER A 386 1.37 12.03 7.32
CA SER A 386 2.72 12.21 7.87
C SER A 386 3.09 11.20 8.96
N LEU A 387 2.11 10.59 9.65
CA LEU A 387 2.37 9.67 10.76
C LEU A 387 3.16 8.42 10.33
N GLU A 388 3.05 7.97 9.08
CA GLU A 388 3.80 6.80 8.60
C GLU A 388 5.33 7.02 8.60
N TYR A 389 5.77 8.28 8.62
CA TYR A 389 7.17 8.69 8.69
C TYR A 389 7.57 9.34 10.02
N ASN A 390 6.60 9.66 10.88
CA ASN A 390 6.83 10.35 12.14
C ASN A 390 6.46 9.42 13.31
N ASN A 391 7.24 8.37 13.49
CA ASN A 391 7.12 7.41 14.59
C ASN A 391 8.48 6.76 14.84
N MET A 392 8.61 6.01 15.94
CA MET A 392 9.83 5.30 16.35
C MET A 392 9.91 3.87 15.79
N MET A 393 9.23 3.60 14.67
CA MET A 393 9.28 2.32 13.94
C MET A 393 9.84 2.48 12.53
N THR A 394 10.27 3.68 12.15
CA THR A 394 10.79 4.02 10.82
C THR A 394 12.25 3.63 10.64
N PRO A 395 12.58 2.86 9.58
CA PRO A 395 13.97 2.62 9.19
C PRO A 395 14.53 3.73 8.29
N TYR A 396 15.85 3.77 8.14
CA TYR A 396 16.55 4.76 7.32
C TYR A 396 17.11 4.15 6.03
N ASN A 397 16.95 4.87 4.91
CA ASN A 397 17.57 4.53 3.64
C ASN A 397 18.96 5.16 3.55
N TYR A 398 19.99 4.41 3.91
CA TYR A 398 21.38 4.91 3.95
C TYR A 398 21.90 5.43 2.59
N PRO A 399 21.67 4.75 1.44
CA PRO A 399 22.08 5.27 0.13
C PRO A 399 21.37 6.55 -0.30
N ASN A 400 20.07 6.65 -0.03
CA ASN A 400 19.28 7.80 -0.44
C ASN A 400 19.29 8.94 0.60
N ARG A 401 19.83 8.71 1.80
CA ARG A 401 19.87 9.68 2.90
C ARG A 401 18.48 10.27 3.21
N LYS A 402 17.51 9.37 3.40
CA LYS A 402 16.09 9.68 3.69
C LYS A 402 15.44 8.56 4.50
N LEU A 403 14.37 8.84 5.22
CA LEU A 403 13.57 7.80 5.88
C LEU A 403 12.85 6.89 4.87
N HIS A 404 12.62 5.64 5.29
CA HIS A 404 11.54 4.79 4.79
C HIS A 404 10.29 4.99 5.67
N HIS A 405 9.10 4.90 5.06
CA HIS A 405 7.86 4.86 5.83
C HIS A 405 7.69 3.51 6.55
N LEU A 406 6.90 3.50 7.61
CA LEU A 406 6.57 2.33 8.42
C LEU A 406 6.08 1.14 7.56
N PHE A 407 5.19 1.41 6.61
CA PHE A 407 4.49 0.38 5.85
C PHE A 407 5.20 -0.10 4.58
N ASN A 408 6.54 -0.07 4.54
CA ASN A 408 7.31 -0.48 3.36
C ASN A 408 7.21 -1.99 3.04
N TYR A 409 6.70 -2.78 3.98
CA TYR A 409 6.54 -4.23 3.85
C TYR A 409 5.08 -4.69 4.07
N HIS A 410 4.09 -3.80 3.92
CA HIS A 410 2.66 -4.11 4.16
C HIS A 410 2.39 -4.75 5.54
N ALA A 411 3.13 -4.33 6.57
CA ALA A 411 3.07 -4.87 7.92
C ALA A 411 3.37 -3.78 8.96
N LEU A 412 3.33 -4.13 10.25
CA LEU A 412 3.82 -3.32 11.38
C LEU A 412 5.21 -3.81 11.84
N PRO A 413 6.29 -3.42 11.15
CA PRO A 413 7.64 -3.88 11.51
C PRO A 413 8.13 -3.22 12.80
N LEU A 414 9.15 -3.84 13.40
CA LEU A 414 9.96 -3.25 14.45
C LEU A 414 11.38 -3.05 13.89
N THR A 415 11.96 -1.87 14.10
CA THR A 415 13.37 -1.60 13.83
C THR A 415 14.14 -1.48 15.14
N THR A 416 15.39 -1.97 15.20
CA THR A 416 16.26 -1.78 16.37
C THR A 416 17.08 -0.50 16.28
N THR A 417 17.07 0.19 15.14
CA THR A 417 17.73 1.48 14.93
C THR A 417 16.72 2.47 14.34
N PRO A 418 15.73 2.92 15.14
CA PRO A 418 14.73 3.86 14.65
C PRO A 418 15.37 5.22 14.33
N VAL A 419 14.83 5.89 13.32
CA VAL A 419 15.23 7.26 12.97
C VAL A 419 14.02 8.16 13.07
N GLU A 420 14.06 9.02 14.09
CA GLU A 420 13.04 10.02 14.33
C GLU A 420 13.16 11.14 13.30
N ASN A 421 12.02 11.57 12.79
CA ASN A 421 11.91 12.66 11.82
C ASN A 421 11.53 13.98 12.50
N CYS A 422 11.95 15.10 11.94
CA CYS A 422 11.39 16.41 12.29
C CYS A 422 9.96 16.51 11.74
N VAL A 423 8.97 16.58 12.64
CA VAL A 423 7.55 16.52 12.28
C VAL A 423 7.16 17.58 11.24
N TRP A 424 7.54 18.85 11.44
CA TRP A 424 7.24 19.91 10.47
C TRP A 424 8.10 19.78 9.19
N GLY A 425 9.41 19.64 9.38
CA GLY A 425 10.43 19.70 8.34
C GLY A 425 11.15 21.04 8.32
N VAL A 426 12.46 21.01 8.04
CA VAL A 426 13.36 22.16 8.26
C VAL A 426 14.14 22.58 7.01
N SER A 427 14.05 21.82 5.93
CA SER A 427 14.66 22.15 4.64
C SER A 427 13.85 21.54 3.50
N ASN A 428 14.26 21.83 2.25
CA ASN A 428 13.71 21.18 1.07
C ASN A 428 14.21 19.73 0.91
N GLU A 429 15.04 19.25 1.82
CA GLU A 429 15.52 17.88 1.87
C GLU A 429 14.78 17.04 2.91
N GLY A 430 14.78 15.73 2.67
CA GLY A 430 14.17 14.74 3.55
C GLY A 430 13.02 13.99 2.89
N ALA A 431 12.24 13.29 3.71
CA ALA A 431 11.02 12.60 3.33
C ALA A 431 10.03 12.55 4.50
N GLY A 432 8.74 12.67 4.18
CA GLY A 432 7.67 12.31 5.12
C GLY A 432 7.36 13.32 6.23
N THR A 433 7.90 14.53 6.17
CA THR A 433 7.50 15.60 7.10
C THR A 433 6.09 16.12 6.76
N PHE A 434 5.46 16.86 7.66
CA PHE A 434 4.18 17.50 7.43
C PHE A 434 4.20 18.39 6.16
N VAL A 435 5.26 19.20 5.99
CA VAL A 435 5.48 20.02 4.79
C VAL A 435 5.59 19.15 3.52
N ASN A 436 6.26 17.99 3.60
CA ASN A 436 6.35 17.07 2.45
C ASN A 436 4.97 16.49 2.08
N CYS A 437 4.17 16.09 3.08
CA CYS A 437 2.82 15.57 2.88
C CYS A 437 1.88 16.65 2.33
N TYR A 438 1.97 17.90 2.82
CA TYR A 438 1.26 19.05 2.26
C TYR A 438 1.58 19.25 0.78
N ASN A 439 2.86 19.22 0.41
CA ASN A 439 3.26 19.36 -1.00
C ASN A 439 2.70 18.23 -1.87
N ARG A 440 2.67 16.98 -1.38
CA ARG A 440 2.02 15.86 -2.08
C ARG A 440 0.51 16.11 -2.25
N TYR A 441 -0.16 16.60 -1.20
CA TYR A 441 -1.58 16.95 -1.25
C TYR A 441 -1.86 18.03 -2.31
N VAL A 442 -1.05 19.09 -2.36
CA VAL A 442 -1.18 20.13 -3.41
C VAL A 442 -0.99 19.54 -4.80
N GLN A 443 0.01 18.68 -5.03
CA GLN A 443 0.22 18.05 -6.35
C GLN A 443 -0.93 17.13 -6.75
N ALA A 444 -1.49 16.39 -5.79
CA ALA A 444 -2.70 15.60 -5.98
C ALA A 444 -3.89 16.47 -6.41
N LYS A 445 -4.13 17.60 -5.74
CA LYS A 445 -5.24 18.50 -6.09
C LYS A 445 -5.03 19.22 -7.42
N LYS A 446 -3.79 19.57 -7.77
CA LYS A 446 -3.44 20.05 -9.12
C LYS A 446 -3.76 19.00 -10.18
N TYR A 447 -3.47 17.72 -9.90
CA TYR A 447 -3.85 16.61 -10.78
C TYR A 447 -5.37 16.50 -10.90
N CYS A 448 -6.14 16.63 -9.82
CA CYS A 448 -7.61 16.62 -9.87
C CYS A 448 -8.17 17.70 -10.80
N LYS A 449 -7.62 18.92 -10.75
CA LYS A 449 -8.03 20.05 -11.61
C LYS A 449 -7.64 19.89 -13.07
N ARG A 450 -6.48 19.28 -13.36
CA ARG A 450 -5.99 19.04 -14.72
C ARG A 450 -5.31 17.66 -14.83
N PRO A 451 -6.11 16.57 -14.92
CA PRO A 451 -5.59 15.21 -14.96
C PRO A 451 -4.71 14.97 -16.19
N PHE A 452 -3.79 14.03 -16.05
CA PHE A 452 -2.95 13.60 -17.15
C PHE A 452 -2.68 12.09 -17.09
N ASP A 453 -2.25 11.58 -18.24
CA ASP A 453 -1.69 10.25 -18.40
C ASP A 453 -0.23 10.33 -18.84
N LYS A 454 0.54 9.30 -18.51
CA LYS A 454 1.94 9.19 -18.89
C LYS A 454 2.18 7.83 -19.53
N TYR A 455 3.04 7.82 -20.55
CA TYR A 455 3.48 6.60 -21.20
C TYR A 455 4.92 6.76 -21.70
N LYS A 456 5.68 5.66 -21.77
CA LYS A 456 7.00 5.64 -22.40
C LYS A 456 6.90 5.21 -23.86
N ASN A 457 7.50 6.01 -24.73
CA ASN A 457 7.69 5.63 -26.13
C ASN A 457 8.83 4.59 -26.28
N ALA A 458 9.06 4.11 -27.51
CA ALA A 458 10.10 3.11 -27.77
C ALA A 458 11.53 3.56 -27.44
N ALA A 459 11.80 4.88 -27.42
CA ALA A 459 13.08 5.44 -27.00
C ALA A 459 13.22 5.54 -25.46
N GLY A 460 12.24 5.05 -24.69
CA GLY A 460 12.21 5.16 -23.23
C GLY A 460 11.87 6.56 -22.70
N LYS A 461 11.54 7.52 -23.58
CA LYS A 461 11.14 8.88 -23.19
C LYS A 461 9.71 8.87 -22.68
N ILE A 462 9.51 9.44 -21.48
CA ILE A 462 8.20 9.62 -20.88
C ILE A 462 7.49 10.81 -21.54
N HIS A 463 6.29 10.58 -22.04
CA HIS A 463 5.37 11.60 -22.52
C HIS A 463 4.25 11.82 -21.50
N THR A 464 3.74 13.05 -21.41
CA THR A 464 2.60 13.40 -20.54
C THR A 464 1.51 13.98 -21.42
N ILE A 465 0.33 13.37 -21.39
CA ILE A 465 -0.86 13.83 -22.12
C ILE A 465 -1.88 14.33 -21.10
N TYR A 466 -2.19 15.63 -21.17
CA TYR A 466 -3.21 16.23 -20.30
C TYR A 466 -4.59 16.06 -20.92
N SER A 467 -5.56 15.63 -20.12
CA SER A 467 -6.96 15.63 -20.53
C SER A 467 -7.43 17.07 -20.72
N LYS A 468 -8.22 17.34 -21.77
CA LYS A 468 -8.76 18.68 -22.04
C LYS A 468 -9.97 19.00 -21.18
N ASN A 469 -10.89 18.03 -21.03
CA ASN A 469 -12.21 18.25 -20.43
C ASN A 469 -12.50 17.36 -19.20
N GLU A 470 -11.57 16.49 -18.82
CA GLU A 470 -11.72 15.64 -17.64
C GLU A 470 -11.22 16.37 -16.38
N LYS A 471 -11.85 16.11 -15.25
CA LYS A 471 -11.46 16.61 -13.93
C LYS A 471 -12.01 15.70 -12.84
N ILE A 472 -11.33 15.64 -11.71
CA ILE A 472 -11.81 15.00 -10.48
C ILE A 472 -12.32 16.11 -9.57
N SER A 473 -13.63 16.20 -9.42
CA SER A 473 -14.30 17.28 -8.68
C SER A 473 -15.69 16.78 -8.33
N ALA A 474 -15.74 16.00 -7.26
CA ALA A 474 -16.95 15.33 -6.82
C ALA A 474 -17.93 16.28 -6.15
N GLN A 475 -19.21 16.06 -6.42
CA GLN A 475 -20.30 16.61 -5.61
C GLN A 475 -20.84 15.50 -4.70
N PHE A 476 -20.62 15.62 -3.39
CA PHE A 476 -21.07 14.61 -2.44
C PHE A 476 -22.58 14.70 -2.22
N VAL A 477 -23.25 13.56 -2.38
CA VAL A 477 -24.70 13.41 -2.22
C VAL A 477 -25.00 12.36 -1.14
N LYS A 478 -26.23 12.35 -0.64
CA LYS A 478 -26.64 11.46 0.47
C LYS A 478 -27.70 10.42 0.08
N SER A 479 -28.21 10.47 -1.14
CA SER A 479 -29.25 9.57 -1.63
C SER A 479 -29.06 9.25 -3.11
N PHE A 480 -29.71 8.18 -3.55
CA PHE A 480 -29.69 7.77 -4.95
C PHE A 480 -30.38 8.79 -5.87
N ASP A 481 -31.41 9.49 -5.40
CA ASP A 481 -32.11 10.49 -6.23
C ASP A 481 -31.27 11.75 -6.45
N GLU A 482 -30.57 12.22 -5.41
CA GLU A 482 -29.57 13.29 -5.55
C GLU A 482 -28.43 12.89 -6.49
N LEU A 483 -27.99 11.62 -6.43
CA LEU A 483 -26.96 11.08 -7.33
C LEU A 483 -27.35 11.20 -8.81
N LYS A 484 -28.62 10.88 -9.15
CA LYS A 484 -29.12 10.98 -10.53
C LYS A 484 -29.15 12.42 -11.03
N SER A 485 -29.61 13.35 -10.21
CA SER A 485 -29.82 14.75 -10.61
C SER A 485 -28.53 15.58 -10.60
N THR A 486 -27.49 15.10 -9.92
CA THR A 486 -26.27 15.88 -9.69
C THR A 486 -25.16 15.44 -10.66
N PRO A 487 -24.58 16.36 -11.45
CA PRO A 487 -23.46 16.05 -12.32
C PRO A 487 -22.21 15.65 -11.52
N ARG A 488 -21.53 14.56 -11.93
CA ARG A 488 -20.33 14.03 -11.26
C ARG A 488 -20.52 13.77 -9.76
N ALA A 489 -21.71 13.30 -9.40
CA ALA A 489 -22.07 13.01 -8.04
C ALA A 489 -21.28 11.82 -7.48
N VAL A 490 -21.03 11.86 -6.18
CA VAL A 490 -20.40 10.78 -5.42
C VAL A 490 -21.26 10.51 -4.20
N TRP A 491 -21.68 9.26 -4.03
CA TRP A 491 -22.31 8.80 -2.80
C TRP A 491 -21.39 7.80 -2.10
N LEU A 492 -20.81 8.20 -0.97
CA LEU A 492 -19.94 7.34 -0.16
C LEU A 492 -20.69 6.79 1.05
N ASN A 493 -20.49 5.51 1.31
CA ASN A 493 -21.09 4.77 2.41
C ASN A 493 -19.97 4.12 3.24
N CYS A 494 -19.98 4.37 4.56
CA CYS A 494 -19.06 3.75 5.50
C CYS A 494 -19.77 2.65 6.29
N HIS A 495 -20.10 1.53 5.64
CA HIS A 495 -20.78 0.40 6.26
C HIS A 495 -20.58 -0.89 5.45
N ASP A 496 -21.19 -1.97 5.93
CA ASP A 496 -21.21 -3.28 5.27
C ASP A 496 -21.96 -3.24 3.93
N SER A 497 -21.31 -3.63 2.84
CA SER A 497 -21.87 -3.60 1.48
C SER A 497 -22.75 -4.81 1.14
N SER A 498 -22.94 -5.77 2.06
CA SER A 498 -23.83 -6.92 1.87
C SER A 498 -25.32 -6.56 1.84
N SER A 499 -25.69 -5.37 2.34
CA SER A 499 -27.06 -4.87 2.29
C SER A 499 -27.09 -3.34 2.20
N LEU A 500 -27.61 -2.85 1.07
CA LEU A 500 -27.70 -1.46 0.66
C LEU A 500 -29.13 -1.15 0.15
N PRO A 501 -30.20 -1.33 0.95
CA PRO A 501 -31.58 -1.12 0.52
C PRO A 501 -31.87 0.30 0.00
N GLN A 502 -31.02 1.27 0.36
CA GLN A 502 -31.07 2.64 -0.11
C GLN A 502 -30.68 2.79 -1.60
N ILE A 503 -30.02 1.81 -2.20
CA ILE A 503 -29.75 1.74 -3.64
C ILE A 503 -30.89 0.94 -4.29
N PRO A 504 -31.66 1.51 -5.23
CA PRO A 504 -32.74 0.78 -5.90
C PRO A 504 -32.24 -0.41 -6.74
N ASP A 505 -33.10 -1.40 -6.93
CA ASP A 505 -32.86 -2.51 -7.86
C ASP A 505 -32.62 -1.98 -9.29
N ASN A 506 -31.80 -2.69 -10.08
CA ASN A 506 -31.62 -2.42 -11.50
C ASN A 506 -31.30 -0.96 -11.85
N SER A 507 -30.46 -0.32 -11.04
CA SER A 507 -30.27 1.13 -11.07
C SER A 507 -28.84 1.56 -11.41
N VAL A 508 -27.87 0.66 -11.26
CA VAL A 508 -26.44 0.87 -11.55
C VAL A 508 -26.07 0.27 -12.90
N ASP A 509 -25.26 0.98 -13.70
CA ASP A 509 -24.82 0.49 -15.02
C ASP A 509 -23.70 -0.54 -14.93
N TYR A 510 -22.74 -0.32 -14.03
CA TYR A 510 -21.60 -1.21 -13.84
C TYR A 510 -21.22 -1.33 -12.36
N VAL A 511 -20.87 -2.54 -11.95
CA VAL A 511 -20.13 -2.77 -10.71
C VAL A 511 -18.68 -2.99 -11.08
N ILE A 512 -17.76 -2.16 -10.60
CA ILE A 512 -16.33 -2.28 -10.90
C ILE A 512 -15.56 -2.21 -9.58
N THR A 513 -14.78 -3.24 -9.24
CA THR A 513 -14.22 -3.35 -7.88
C THR A 513 -12.95 -4.21 -7.80
N ASP A 514 -12.26 -4.15 -6.66
CA ASP A 514 -11.08 -4.95 -6.31
C ASP A 514 -11.32 -5.54 -4.90
N PRO A 515 -11.99 -6.70 -4.78
CA PRO A 515 -12.33 -7.28 -3.49
C PRO A 515 -11.07 -7.67 -2.69
N PRO A 516 -11.17 -7.78 -1.35
CA PRO A 516 -10.06 -8.26 -0.52
C PRO A 516 -9.64 -9.69 -0.91
N TYR A 517 -8.34 -9.91 -1.14
CA TYR A 517 -7.81 -11.23 -1.56
C TYR A 517 -7.55 -12.15 -0.36
N HIS A 518 -8.59 -12.75 0.21
CA HIS A 518 -8.47 -13.84 1.20
C HIS A 518 -7.58 -13.48 2.41
N ASP A 519 -6.39 -14.10 2.56
CA ASP A 519 -5.43 -13.90 3.65
C ASP A 519 -4.21 -13.03 3.27
N ASN A 520 -4.24 -12.33 2.14
CA ASN A 520 -3.07 -11.61 1.62
C ASN A 520 -2.65 -10.38 2.44
N ILE A 521 -3.58 -9.49 2.81
CA ILE A 521 -3.28 -8.26 3.59
C ILE A 521 -4.44 -7.95 4.55
N HIS A 522 -4.11 -7.70 5.82
CA HIS A 522 -5.07 -7.36 6.87
C HIS A 522 -5.27 -5.82 6.98
N TYR A 523 -6.03 -5.23 6.07
CA TYR A 523 -6.17 -3.77 5.94
C TYR A 523 -6.67 -3.08 7.22
N SER A 524 -7.64 -3.68 7.92
CA SER A 524 -8.18 -3.10 9.16
C SER A 524 -7.15 -3.04 10.28
N GLU A 525 -6.29 -4.06 10.42
CA GLU A 525 -5.18 -4.04 11.40
C GLU A 525 -4.20 -2.89 11.12
N LEU A 526 -3.80 -2.72 9.86
CA LEU A 526 -2.82 -1.71 9.49
C LEU A 526 -3.40 -0.29 9.55
N SER A 527 -4.65 -0.12 9.11
CA SER A 527 -5.35 1.17 9.13
C SER A 527 -5.68 1.66 10.54
N ASN A 528 -5.78 0.77 11.53
CA ASN A 528 -5.94 1.18 12.94
C ASN A 528 -4.85 2.17 13.39
N PHE A 529 -3.63 2.05 12.86
CA PHE A 529 -2.55 3.01 13.13
C PHE A 529 -2.93 4.47 12.81
N PHE A 530 -3.70 4.69 11.74
CA PHE A 530 -4.21 6.02 11.38
C PHE A 530 -5.55 6.31 12.05
N PHE A 531 -6.44 5.31 12.13
CA PHE A 531 -7.78 5.42 12.71
C PHE A 531 -7.76 6.05 14.11
N VAL A 532 -6.88 5.57 14.99
CA VAL A 532 -6.82 6.04 16.38
C VAL A 532 -6.43 7.52 16.50
N TRP A 533 -5.70 8.06 15.52
CA TRP A 533 -5.39 9.48 15.44
C TRP A 533 -6.53 10.30 14.82
N LEU A 534 -7.13 9.82 13.73
CA LEU A 534 -8.28 10.46 13.11
C LEU A 534 -9.46 10.57 14.09
N LYS A 535 -9.63 9.56 14.94
CA LYS A 535 -10.62 9.54 16.03
C LYS A 535 -10.51 10.72 16.98
N LEU A 536 -9.31 11.22 17.26
CA LEU A 536 -9.11 12.33 18.20
C LEU A 536 -9.74 13.64 17.70
N PHE A 537 -9.92 13.80 16.39
CA PHE A 537 -10.61 14.96 15.82
C PHE A 537 -12.15 14.84 15.88
N ASN A 538 -12.68 13.64 16.16
CA ASN A 538 -14.11 13.34 16.37
C ASN A 538 -15.05 13.95 15.30
N LEU A 539 -14.67 13.87 14.03
CA LEU A 539 -15.39 14.57 12.96
C LEU A 539 -16.62 13.83 12.44
N LEU A 540 -16.60 12.50 12.47
CA LEU A 540 -17.60 11.68 11.80
C LEU A 540 -18.07 10.53 12.72
N PRO A 541 -19.35 10.12 12.66
CA PRO A 541 -19.93 9.20 13.63
C PRO A 541 -19.21 7.84 13.74
N TYR A 542 -18.61 7.38 12.65
CA TYR A 542 -17.89 6.11 12.58
C TYR A 542 -16.52 6.12 13.28
N PHE A 543 -16.04 7.28 13.76
CA PHE A 543 -14.90 7.36 14.67
C PHE A 543 -15.30 7.25 16.15
N SER A 544 -16.57 6.98 16.47
CA SER A 544 -17.04 6.84 17.86
C SER A 544 -16.55 5.56 18.55
N VAL A 545 -16.21 4.51 17.78
CA VAL A 545 -15.66 3.23 18.28
C VAL A 545 -14.13 3.27 18.45
N ASP A 546 -13.56 2.37 19.25
CA ASP A 546 -12.12 2.40 19.58
C ASP A 546 -11.21 1.91 18.45
N HIS A 547 -11.72 1.03 17.59
CA HIS A 547 -10.98 0.45 16.47
C HIS A 547 -11.84 0.40 15.21
N VAL A 548 -11.18 0.25 14.06
CA VAL A 548 -11.85 -0.08 12.80
C VAL A 548 -12.74 -1.30 13.00
N PRO A 549 -14.03 -1.25 12.60
CA PRO A 549 -14.92 -2.41 12.67
C PRO A 549 -14.40 -3.57 11.82
N ILE A 550 -14.13 -4.71 12.46
CA ILE A 550 -13.60 -5.90 11.78
C ILE A 550 -14.64 -7.00 11.57
N LYS A 551 -15.77 -7.01 12.29
CA LYS A 551 -16.68 -8.17 12.32
C LYS A 551 -17.11 -8.67 10.94
N ASN A 552 -17.50 -7.75 10.04
CA ASN A 552 -18.00 -8.08 8.70
C ASN A 552 -16.96 -7.79 7.59
N GLU A 553 -15.67 -7.69 7.92
CA GLU A 553 -14.62 -7.57 6.91
C GLU A 553 -14.34 -8.94 6.29
N ALA A 554 -14.50 -9.05 4.96
CA ALA A 554 -14.29 -10.27 4.19
C ALA A 554 -12.80 -10.60 4.02
N ILE A 555 -12.18 -11.19 5.04
CA ILE A 555 -10.80 -11.70 5.02
C ILE A 555 -10.70 -13.04 5.73
N VAL A 556 -9.61 -13.77 5.47
CA VAL A 556 -9.20 -14.92 6.30
C VAL A 556 -8.04 -14.50 7.19
N ASN A 557 -8.21 -14.65 8.50
CA ASN A 557 -7.21 -14.24 9.49
C ASN A 557 -7.39 -15.08 10.76
N ALA A 558 -6.53 -16.09 10.93
CA ALA A 558 -6.56 -16.95 12.10
C ALA A 558 -6.37 -16.16 13.41
N GLY A 559 -5.59 -15.08 13.39
CA GLY A 559 -5.39 -14.20 14.55
C GLY A 559 -6.63 -13.41 14.97
N MET A 560 -7.68 -13.41 14.15
CA MET A 560 -8.99 -12.78 14.41
C MET A 560 -10.14 -13.79 14.38
N GLU A 561 -9.85 -15.10 14.39
CA GLU A 561 -10.85 -16.16 14.32
C GLU A 561 -11.77 -16.10 13.08
N LYS A 562 -11.26 -15.57 11.96
CA LYS A 562 -11.98 -15.52 10.67
C LYS A 562 -11.47 -16.60 9.73
N ASN A 563 -12.40 -17.44 9.25
CA ASN A 563 -12.08 -18.60 8.41
C ASN A 563 -12.61 -18.46 6.98
N GLU A 564 -12.39 -19.49 6.17
CA GLU A 564 -12.77 -19.52 4.75
C GLU A 564 -14.31 -19.53 4.53
N GLU A 565 -15.08 -20.11 5.45
CA GLU A 565 -16.55 -20.13 5.39
C GLU A 565 -17.13 -18.72 5.60
N ASP A 566 -16.58 -17.97 6.56
CA ASP A 566 -16.94 -16.57 6.76
C ASP A 566 -16.63 -15.72 5.53
N TYR A 567 -15.46 -15.92 4.94
CA TYR A 567 -15.05 -15.23 3.72
C TYR A 567 -15.98 -15.54 2.54
N GLN A 568 -16.28 -16.83 2.30
CA GLN A 568 -17.22 -17.24 1.25
C GLN A 568 -18.60 -16.63 1.45
N ARG A 569 -19.13 -16.69 2.68
CA ARG A 569 -20.45 -16.14 3.00
C ARG A 569 -20.51 -14.64 2.72
N LEU A 570 -19.54 -13.87 3.24
CA LEU A 570 -19.51 -12.42 3.09
C LEU A 570 -19.36 -11.97 1.63
N ILE A 571 -18.43 -12.55 0.87
CA ILE A 571 -18.27 -12.21 -0.56
C ILE A 571 -19.55 -12.56 -1.34
N THR A 572 -20.18 -13.71 -1.06
CA THR A 572 -21.44 -14.11 -1.71
C THR A 572 -22.57 -13.13 -1.39
N GLU A 573 -22.71 -12.69 -0.13
CA GLU A 573 -23.72 -11.71 0.27
C GLU A 573 -23.53 -10.37 -0.46
N VAL A 574 -22.28 -9.88 -0.57
CA VAL A 574 -21.98 -8.66 -1.33
C VAL A 574 -22.26 -8.84 -2.82
N PHE A 575 -21.90 -9.98 -3.41
CA PHE A 575 -22.17 -10.23 -4.83
C PHE A 575 -23.68 -10.33 -5.11
N LYS A 576 -24.48 -10.89 -4.20
CA LYS A 576 -25.95 -10.85 -4.31
C LYS A 576 -26.48 -9.42 -4.33
N GLU A 577 -25.92 -8.55 -3.49
CA GLU A 577 -26.31 -7.15 -3.48
C GLU A 577 -25.89 -6.42 -4.75
N CYS A 578 -24.70 -6.71 -5.28
CA CYS A 578 -24.26 -6.26 -6.59
C CYS A 578 -25.22 -6.71 -7.70
N GLN A 579 -25.67 -7.97 -7.67
CA GLN A 579 -26.63 -8.51 -8.64
C GLN A 579 -27.96 -7.75 -8.58
N ARG A 580 -28.47 -7.45 -7.39
CA ARG A 580 -29.73 -6.73 -7.20
C ARG A 580 -29.68 -5.32 -7.80
N VAL A 581 -28.63 -4.57 -7.51
CA VAL A 581 -28.52 -3.15 -7.93
C VAL A 581 -28.10 -2.96 -9.38
N LEU A 582 -27.39 -3.91 -9.98
CA LEU A 582 -26.91 -3.85 -11.35
C LEU A 582 -28.09 -3.94 -12.34
N LYS A 583 -28.09 -3.16 -13.42
CA LYS A 583 -29.04 -3.30 -14.54
C LYS A 583 -28.85 -4.65 -15.25
N ASP A 584 -29.89 -5.16 -15.90
CA ASP A 584 -29.82 -6.45 -16.61
C ASP A 584 -28.79 -6.49 -17.75
N THR A 585 -28.53 -5.34 -18.39
CA THR A 585 -27.49 -5.19 -19.42
C THR A 585 -26.12 -4.79 -18.88
N GLY A 586 -26.03 -4.59 -17.56
CA GLY A 586 -24.83 -4.18 -16.85
C GLY A 586 -23.82 -5.31 -16.69
N GLN A 587 -22.61 -4.97 -16.26
CA GLN A 587 -21.55 -5.94 -15.98
C GLN A 587 -20.96 -5.70 -14.59
N MET A 588 -20.66 -6.79 -13.89
CA MET A 588 -19.81 -6.78 -12.71
C MET A 588 -18.39 -7.16 -13.13
N ILE A 589 -17.41 -6.29 -12.87
CA ILE A 589 -16.02 -6.49 -13.28
C ILE A 589 -15.12 -6.34 -12.07
N PHE A 590 -14.28 -7.32 -11.82
CA PHE A 590 -13.38 -7.25 -10.67
C PHE A 590 -12.02 -7.89 -10.92
N THR A 591 -11.01 -7.43 -10.20
CA THR A 591 -9.68 -8.04 -10.16
C THR A 591 -9.62 -9.10 -9.07
N PHE A 592 -8.98 -10.23 -9.36
CA PHE A 592 -8.71 -11.23 -8.34
C PHE A 592 -7.43 -12.00 -8.65
N HIS A 593 -6.71 -12.38 -7.60
CA HIS A 593 -5.59 -13.30 -7.72
C HIS A 593 -5.31 -14.00 -6.39
N HIS A 594 -5.01 -15.30 -6.45
CA HIS A 594 -4.59 -16.06 -5.30
C HIS A 594 -3.75 -17.28 -5.67
N LYS A 595 -2.93 -17.78 -4.72
CA LYS A 595 -2.14 -19.01 -4.89
C LYS A 595 -2.90 -20.28 -4.53
N LYS A 596 -3.76 -20.21 -3.51
CA LYS A 596 -4.57 -21.35 -3.05
C LYS A 596 -5.75 -21.61 -3.98
N ARG A 597 -5.94 -22.86 -4.40
CA ARG A 597 -7.09 -23.33 -5.21
C ARG A 597 -8.43 -23.05 -4.52
N GLN A 598 -8.45 -23.22 -3.21
CA GLN A 598 -9.61 -22.98 -2.35
C GLN A 598 -10.14 -21.56 -2.52
N ALA A 599 -9.27 -20.56 -2.58
CA ALA A 599 -9.68 -19.17 -2.78
C ALA A 599 -10.36 -18.95 -4.15
N TRP A 600 -9.87 -19.59 -5.22
CA TRP A 600 -10.51 -19.54 -6.54
C TRP A 600 -11.86 -20.26 -6.56
N TRP A 601 -11.97 -21.39 -5.87
CA TRP A 601 -13.24 -22.09 -5.68
C TRP A 601 -14.27 -21.23 -4.95
N ILE A 602 -13.86 -20.56 -3.87
CA ILE A 602 -14.75 -19.67 -3.11
C ILE A 602 -15.28 -18.54 -3.99
N ILE A 603 -14.41 -17.93 -4.81
CA ILE A 603 -14.83 -16.90 -5.78
C ILE A 603 -15.81 -17.48 -6.80
N LEU A 604 -15.55 -18.68 -7.35
CA LEU A 604 -16.47 -19.33 -8.27
C LEU A 604 -17.85 -19.56 -7.64
N LYS A 605 -17.88 -20.09 -6.40
CA LYS A 605 -19.12 -20.29 -5.65
C LYS A 605 -19.84 -18.97 -5.38
N ALA A 606 -19.13 -17.92 -4.99
CA ALA A 606 -19.72 -16.61 -4.78
C ALA A 606 -20.35 -16.04 -6.06
N ILE A 607 -19.71 -16.21 -7.22
CA ILE A 607 -20.26 -15.80 -8.53
C ILE A 607 -21.56 -16.56 -8.83
N VAL A 608 -21.53 -17.89 -8.75
CA VAL A 608 -22.69 -18.74 -9.09
C VAL A 608 -23.83 -18.53 -8.09
N ASP A 609 -23.55 -18.61 -6.79
CA ASP A 609 -24.56 -18.53 -5.74
C ASP A 609 -25.19 -17.12 -5.62
N SER A 610 -24.60 -16.11 -6.28
CA SER A 610 -25.17 -14.76 -6.40
C SER A 610 -25.96 -14.51 -7.70
N GLY A 611 -26.01 -15.48 -8.62
CA GLY A 611 -26.75 -15.36 -9.88
C GLY A 611 -25.98 -14.64 -10.99
N PHE A 612 -24.65 -14.73 -10.97
CA PHE A 612 -23.78 -14.25 -12.05
C PHE A 612 -23.18 -15.42 -12.84
N VAL A 613 -22.84 -15.14 -14.09
CA VAL A 613 -22.00 -15.99 -14.94
C VAL A 613 -20.81 -15.20 -15.44
N VAL A 614 -19.64 -15.84 -15.59
CA VAL A 614 -18.44 -15.21 -16.14
C VAL A 614 -18.55 -15.18 -17.66
N SER A 615 -18.59 -13.99 -18.25
CA SER A 615 -18.71 -13.82 -19.70
C SER A 615 -17.36 -13.70 -20.40
N ASP A 616 -16.37 -13.08 -19.75
CA ASP A 616 -15.01 -12.94 -20.26
C ASP A 616 -14.00 -12.70 -19.13
N TYR A 617 -12.71 -12.74 -19.45
CA TYR A 617 -11.63 -12.47 -18.50
C TYR A 617 -10.33 -12.10 -19.23
N PHE A 618 -9.39 -11.47 -18.53
CA PHE A 618 -8.02 -11.29 -19.05
C PHE A 618 -6.99 -11.09 -17.93
N PRO A 619 -5.75 -11.61 -18.09
CA PRO A 619 -4.67 -11.38 -17.14
C PRO A 619 -4.03 -10.00 -17.34
N VAL A 620 -3.53 -9.40 -16.25
CA VAL A 620 -2.82 -8.12 -16.29
C VAL A 620 -1.75 -8.06 -15.21
N VAL A 621 -0.62 -7.41 -15.48
CA VAL A 621 0.36 -7.12 -14.43
C VAL A 621 -0.15 -6.00 -13.53
N SER A 622 -0.39 -6.31 -12.26
CA SER A 622 -1.03 -5.41 -11.28
C SER A 622 -0.01 -4.70 -10.38
N GLU A 623 1.18 -5.28 -10.17
CA GLU A 623 2.22 -4.74 -9.28
C GLU A 623 3.61 -4.58 -9.93
N TYR A 624 4.47 -3.76 -9.30
CA TYR A 624 5.84 -3.53 -9.76
C TYR A 624 6.78 -4.49 -9.01
N LYS A 625 7.70 -5.16 -9.72
CA LYS A 625 8.75 -6.00 -9.09
C LYS A 625 9.62 -5.16 -8.13
N VAL A 626 9.46 -5.31 -6.82
CA VAL A 626 10.24 -4.56 -5.81
C VAL A 626 11.36 -5.43 -5.22
N ASN A 627 12.61 -4.93 -5.29
CA ASN A 627 13.87 -5.29 -4.61
C ASN A 627 14.26 -6.77 -4.38
N PRO A 628 15.56 -7.16 -4.58
CA PRO A 628 16.03 -8.55 -4.45
C PRO A 628 15.79 -9.24 -3.10
N HIS A 629 15.62 -8.51 -2.01
CA HIS A 629 15.36 -9.08 -0.66
C HIS A 629 13.90 -9.51 -0.44
N VAL A 630 13.01 -9.28 -1.41
CA VAL A 630 11.64 -9.81 -1.43
C VAL A 630 11.53 -11.04 -2.35
N ARG A 631 12.62 -11.44 -3.02
CA ARG A 631 12.63 -12.62 -3.91
C ARG A 631 12.16 -13.91 -3.25
N ASP A 632 12.43 -14.08 -1.96
CA ASP A 632 12.02 -15.29 -1.23
C ASP A 632 10.62 -15.19 -0.63
N LYS A 633 9.92 -14.06 -0.85
CA LYS A 633 8.51 -13.86 -0.48
C LYS A 633 7.69 -13.46 -1.71
N GLN A 634 7.50 -14.43 -2.59
CA GLN A 634 6.18 -14.71 -3.16
C GLN A 634 5.35 -13.50 -3.67
N SER A 635 5.92 -12.57 -4.44
CA SER A 635 5.12 -11.50 -5.05
C SER A 635 4.30 -12.02 -6.24
N LEU A 636 2.98 -11.89 -6.16
CA LEU A 636 2.05 -12.18 -7.24
C LEU A 636 2.00 -10.92 -8.11
N ASP A 637 2.77 -10.91 -9.19
CA ASP A 637 2.94 -9.70 -10.00
C ASP A 637 1.72 -9.44 -10.94
N MET A 638 0.77 -10.39 -11.03
CA MET A 638 -0.34 -10.37 -11.98
C MET A 638 -1.70 -10.65 -11.34
N ASP A 639 -2.74 -9.98 -11.84
CA ASP A 639 -4.14 -10.20 -11.49
C ASP A 639 -4.93 -10.75 -12.69
N LEU A 640 -6.02 -11.47 -12.40
CA LEU A 640 -7.05 -11.79 -13.39
C LEU A 640 -8.18 -10.77 -13.28
N VAL A 641 -8.51 -10.09 -14.38
CA VAL A 641 -9.74 -9.30 -14.48
C VAL A 641 -10.85 -10.23 -14.94
N ILE A 642 -11.92 -10.33 -14.16
CA ILE A 642 -13.06 -11.21 -14.39
C ILE A 642 -14.28 -10.34 -14.74
N ILE A 643 -14.97 -10.69 -15.82
CA ILE A 643 -16.17 -9.99 -16.30
C ILE A 643 -17.37 -10.91 -16.12
N CYS A 644 -18.34 -10.47 -15.33
CA CYS A 644 -19.56 -11.17 -14.99
C CYS A 644 -20.79 -10.45 -15.52
N GLU A 645 -21.78 -11.24 -15.94
CA GLU A 645 -23.11 -10.81 -16.39
C GLU A 645 -24.17 -11.53 -15.58
N LYS A 646 -25.35 -10.91 -15.39
CA LYS A 646 -26.45 -11.59 -14.71
C LYS A 646 -26.85 -12.84 -15.47
N GLU A 647 -27.16 -13.90 -14.73
CA GLU A 647 -27.77 -15.08 -15.31
C GLU A 647 -29.19 -14.76 -15.77
N THR A 648 -29.40 -14.61 -17.09
CA THR A 648 -30.74 -14.53 -17.67
C THR A 648 -31.26 -15.95 -17.88
N THR A 649 -32.30 -16.35 -17.16
CA THR A 649 -32.93 -17.68 -17.28
C THR A 649 -33.17 -18.07 -18.75
N ALA A 650 -32.77 -19.31 -19.09
CA ALA A 650 -32.93 -20.03 -20.36
C ALA A 650 -31.76 -20.01 -21.38
N SER A 651 -30.50 -20.11 -20.93
CA SER A 651 -29.57 -21.02 -21.63
C SER A 651 -29.75 -22.41 -21.06
N GLY A 652 -30.81 -23.09 -21.49
CA GLY A 652 -30.92 -24.53 -21.31
C GLY A 652 -29.72 -25.22 -21.95
N ASN A 653 -29.18 -26.21 -21.24
CA ASN A 653 -28.22 -27.19 -21.73
C ASN A 653 -26.84 -26.64 -22.14
N ALA A 654 -25.95 -26.52 -21.16
CA ALA A 654 -24.65 -27.16 -21.29
C ALA A 654 -24.25 -27.72 -19.93
N VAL A 655 -24.58 -28.99 -19.69
CA VAL A 655 -23.80 -29.78 -18.73
C VAL A 655 -22.40 -29.87 -19.34
N SER A 656 -21.53 -28.91 -19.04
CA SER A 656 -20.12 -29.06 -19.37
C SER A 656 -19.57 -30.13 -18.43
N SER A 657 -19.38 -31.33 -18.96
CA SER A 657 -18.58 -32.35 -18.30
C SER A 657 -17.17 -31.80 -18.03
N THR A 658 -16.47 -32.37 -17.06
CA THR A 658 -15.03 -32.14 -16.81
C THR A 658 -14.24 -32.10 -18.12
N ASP A 659 -14.50 -33.06 -19.02
CA ASP A 659 -13.85 -33.17 -20.33
C ASP A 659 -14.07 -31.94 -21.23
N THR A 660 -15.25 -31.31 -21.14
CA THR A 660 -15.57 -30.10 -21.93
C THR A 660 -14.75 -28.91 -21.44
N VAL A 661 -14.55 -28.82 -20.12
CA VAL A 661 -13.73 -27.78 -19.48
C VAL A 661 -12.26 -27.96 -19.86
N CYS A 662 -11.74 -29.18 -19.72
CA CYS A 662 -10.36 -29.52 -20.07
C CYS A 662 -10.08 -29.28 -21.57
N ALA A 663 -10.96 -29.72 -22.47
CA ALA A 663 -10.81 -29.48 -23.90
C ALA A 663 -10.85 -27.98 -24.29
N SER A 664 -11.61 -27.17 -23.57
CA SER A 664 -11.60 -25.71 -23.79
C SER A 664 -10.29 -25.08 -23.33
N VAL A 665 -9.79 -25.49 -22.17
CA VAL A 665 -8.48 -25.09 -21.65
C VAL A 665 -7.36 -25.47 -22.62
N GLU A 666 -7.36 -26.69 -23.16
CA GLU A 666 -6.38 -27.13 -24.16
C GLU A 666 -6.44 -26.28 -25.43
N ARG A 667 -7.64 -26.00 -25.97
CA ARG A 667 -7.78 -25.11 -27.13
C ARG A 667 -7.27 -23.70 -26.84
N LYS A 668 -7.49 -23.20 -25.62
CA LYS A 668 -6.95 -21.91 -25.20
C LYS A 668 -5.42 -21.96 -25.16
N LEU A 669 -4.82 -22.99 -24.58
CA LEU A 669 -3.36 -23.20 -24.57
C LEU A 669 -2.78 -23.21 -25.99
N ILE A 670 -3.40 -23.93 -26.92
CA ILE A 670 -2.98 -23.96 -28.34
C ILE A 670 -3.07 -22.55 -28.95
N SER A 671 -4.14 -21.79 -28.67
CA SER A 671 -4.26 -20.41 -29.17
C SER A 671 -3.17 -19.47 -28.65
N LEU A 672 -2.58 -19.80 -27.49
CA LEU A 672 -1.50 -19.04 -26.86
C LEU A 672 -0.10 -19.45 -27.38
N GLU A 673 0.06 -20.58 -28.09
CA GLU A 673 1.34 -21.01 -28.71
C GLU A 673 1.91 -19.97 -29.66
N ALA A 674 1.04 -19.22 -30.34
CA ALA A 674 1.42 -18.16 -31.26
C ALA A 674 1.99 -16.91 -30.55
N ILE A 675 1.89 -16.82 -29.22
CA ILE A 675 2.35 -15.67 -28.43
C ILE A 675 3.79 -15.92 -27.97
N SER A 676 4.75 -15.42 -28.74
CA SER A 676 6.13 -15.34 -28.26
C SER A 676 6.19 -14.52 -26.95
N GLN A 677 6.70 -15.11 -25.86
CA GLN A 677 6.93 -14.51 -24.52
C GLN A 677 5.83 -14.61 -23.44
N ILE A 678 4.95 -15.64 -23.47
CA ILE A 678 4.04 -15.89 -22.34
C ILE A 678 4.78 -16.41 -21.09
N THR A 679 4.46 -15.87 -19.91
CA THR A 679 5.01 -16.33 -18.63
C THR A 679 4.12 -17.40 -18.00
N GLU A 680 4.70 -18.20 -17.09
CA GLU A 680 3.98 -19.23 -16.33
C GLU A 680 2.79 -18.65 -15.53
N ASP A 681 2.99 -17.54 -14.80
CA ASP A 681 1.90 -16.85 -14.08
C ASP A 681 0.75 -16.41 -15.01
N LYS A 682 1.09 -15.90 -16.20
CA LYS A 682 0.10 -15.45 -17.19
C LYS A 682 -0.68 -16.64 -17.74
N LEU A 683 0.00 -17.76 -17.99
CA LEU A 683 -0.62 -19.00 -18.45
C LEU A 683 -1.58 -19.59 -17.40
N PHE A 684 -1.14 -19.63 -16.14
CA PHE A 684 -1.97 -20.03 -15.01
C PHE A 684 -3.25 -19.18 -14.94
N LEU A 685 -3.13 -17.86 -15.07
CA LEU A 685 -4.30 -16.97 -15.01
C LEU A 685 -5.27 -17.16 -16.20
N TYR A 686 -4.78 -17.45 -17.41
CA TYR A 686 -5.68 -17.80 -18.52
C TYR A 686 -6.49 -19.06 -18.22
N ILE A 687 -5.84 -20.06 -17.61
CA ILE A 687 -6.49 -21.31 -17.24
C ILE A 687 -7.52 -21.10 -16.15
N MET A 688 -7.15 -20.37 -15.09
CA MET A 688 -8.10 -20.01 -14.04
C MET A 688 -9.30 -19.25 -14.63
N GLY A 689 -9.07 -18.34 -15.56
CA GLY A 689 -10.12 -17.62 -16.26
C GLY A 689 -11.06 -18.53 -17.07
N GLU A 690 -10.53 -19.44 -17.89
CA GLU A 690 -11.36 -20.43 -18.61
C GLU A 690 -12.12 -21.35 -17.64
N ALA A 691 -11.47 -21.82 -16.57
CA ALA A 691 -12.08 -22.69 -15.57
C ALA A 691 -13.23 -21.99 -14.85
N LEU A 692 -13.06 -20.71 -14.45
CA LEU A 692 -14.12 -19.89 -13.87
C LEU A 692 -15.25 -19.65 -14.88
N LYS A 693 -14.92 -19.34 -16.12
CA LYS A 693 -15.88 -19.12 -17.22
C LYS A 693 -16.82 -20.30 -17.40
N LEU A 694 -16.25 -21.49 -17.58
CA LEU A 694 -17.03 -22.70 -17.82
C LEU A 694 -17.69 -23.23 -16.56
N GLY A 695 -16.97 -23.17 -15.43
CA GLY A 695 -17.49 -23.55 -14.13
C GLY A 695 -18.71 -22.73 -13.71
N SER A 696 -18.75 -21.44 -14.07
CA SER A 696 -19.89 -20.57 -13.75
C SER A 696 -21.19 -20.93 -14.49
N CYS A 697 -21.10 -21.72 -15.56
CA CYS A 697 -22.24 -22.23 -16.31
C CYS A 697 -22.70 -23.63 -15.84
N CYS A 698 -22.03 -24.22 -14.84
CA CYS A 698 -22.32 -25.57 -14.37
C CYS A 698 -23.34 -25.57 -13.23
N GLU A 699 -24.51 -26.19 -13.41
CA GLU A 699 -25.55 -26.29 -12.36
C GLU A 699 -25.11 -27.11 -11.12
N LYS A 700 -24.17 -28.06 -11.26
CA LYS A 700 -23.72 -28.97 -10.20
C LYS A 700 -22.21 -29.15 -10.18
N LEU A 701 -21.47 -28.07 -9.99
CA LEU A 701 -20.04 -28.17 -9.77
C LEU A 701 -19.76 -28.44 -8.28
N VAL A 702 -18.95 -29.46 -7.99
CA VAL A 702 -18.41 -29.73 -6.64
C VAL A 702 -16.91 -29.47 -6.62
N TYR A 703 -16.36 -29.15 -5.44
CA TYR A 703 -14.96 -28.76 -5.30
C TYR A 703 -13.99 -29.78 -5.91
N LYS A 704 -14.26 -31.07 -5.71
CA LYS A 704 -13.47 -32.16 -6.28
C LYS A 704 -13.34 -32.05 -7.80
N THR A 705 -14.46 -31.89 -8.50
CA THR A 705 -14.48 -31.74 -9.95
C THR A 705 -13.71 -30.50 -10.40
N PHE A 706 -13.84 -29.39 -9.68
CA PHE A 706 -13.06 -28.19 -9.97
C PHE A 706 -11.55 -28.41 -9.75
N SER A 707 -11.16 -29.12 -8.68
CA SER A 707 -9.76 -29.47 -8.42
C SER A 707 -9.20 -30.39 -9.49
N ASP A 708 -9.94 -31.43 -9.89
CA ASP A 708 -9.52 -32.39 -10.92
C ASP A 708 -9.25 -31.70 -12.27
N VAL A 709 -10.13 -30.75 -12.68
CA VAL A 709 -9.92 -29.92 -13.87
C VAL A 709 -8.62 -29.12 -13.75
N LEU A 710 -8.37 -28.50 -12.60
CA LEU A 710 -7.15 -27.73 -12.39
C LEU A 710 -5.91 -28.62 -12.42
N ASP A 711 -5.95 -29.81 -11.81
CA ASP A 711 -4.83 -30.75 -11.82
C ASP A 711 -4.48 -31.20 -13.26
N GLU A 712 -5.48 -31.54 -14.07
CA GLU A 712 -5.27 -31.90 -15.47
C GLU A 712 -4.73 -30.72 -16.30
N ALA A 713 -5.31 -29.52 -16.13
CA ALA A 713 -4.84 -28.32 -16.80
C ALA A 713 -3.39 -27.97 -16.44
N MET A 714 -3.01 -28.12 -15.17
CA MET A 714 -1.66 -27.85 -14.66
C MET A 714 -0.62 -28.84 -15.19
N GLN A 715 -0.99 -30.11 -15.35
CA GLN A 715 -0.15 -31.10 -16.04
C GLN A 715 0.07 -30.70 -17.51
N ASN A 716 -0.97 -30.22 -18.18
CA ASN A 716 -0.89 -29.75 -19.56
C ASN A 716 -0.04 -28.47 -19.70
N ILE A 717 -0.11 -27.52 -18.75
CA ILE A 717 0.84 -26.39 -18.66
C ILE A 717 2.28 -26.89 -18.58
N SER A 718 2.55 -27.84 -17.68
CA SER A 718 3.91 -28.34 -17.46
C SER A 718 4.47 -28.96 -18.73
N LYS A 719 3.64 -29.73 -19.47
CA LYS A 719 3.99 -30.27 -20.79
C LYS A 719 4.22 -29.16 -21.82
N PHE A 720 3.37 -28.14 -21.85
CA PHE A 720 3.46 -27.00 -22.77
C PHE A 720 4.73 -26.18 -22.57
N ILE A 721 5.05 -25.84 -21.32
CA ILE A 721 6.28 -25.12 -20.92
C ILE A 721 7.51 -25.92 -21.36
N PHE A 722 7.50 -27.22 -21.09
CA PHE A 722 8.58 -28.13 -21.49
C PHE A 722 8.74 -28.20 -23.02
N GLN A 723 7.64 -28.34 -23.77
CA GLN A 723 7.67 -28.42 -25.24
C GLN A 723 8.14 -27.11 -25.90
N ASN A 724 7.86 -25.96 -25.29
CA ASN A 724 8.17 -24.64 -25.85
C ASN A 724 9.43 -23.98 -25.27
N ASN A 725 10.22 -24.69 -24.45
CA ASN A 725 11.44 -24.17 -23.79
C ASN A 725 11.21 -22.81 -23.07
N LEU A 726 10.06 -22.65 -22.42
CA LEU A 726 9.79 -21.45 -21.62
C LEU A 726 10.55 -21.54 -20.29
N ASP A 727 11.09 -20.42 -19.78
CA ASP A 727 11.76 -20.37 -18.48
C ASP A 727 10.76 -20.77 -17.37
N ALA A 728 10.87 -21.99 -16.86
CA ALA A 728 10.07 -22.48 -15.74
C ALA A 728 10.53 -21.82 -14.44
N ARG A 729 9.61 -21.25 -13.66
CA ARG A 729 9.84 -20.96 -12.24
C ARG A 729 9.16 -22.05 -11.43
N SER A 730 9.87 -22.60 -10.46
CA SER A 730 9.42 -23.74 -9.62
C SER A 730 8.22 -23.47 -8.71
N ASP A 731 7.49 -22.36 -8.88
CA ASP A 731 6.57 -21.82 -7.88
C ASP A 731 5.19 -22.51 -7.88
N LEU A 732 4.87 -23.33 -8.90
CA LEU A 732 3.60 -24.07 -9.00
C LEU A 732 3.59 -25.42 -8.24
N GLN A 733 4.74 -25.95 -7.79
CA GLN A 733 4.79 -27.20 -7.03
C GLN A 733 4.20 -27.09 -5.60
N ASP A 734 3.99 -25.87 -5.10
CA ASP A 734 3.48 -25.60 -3.75
C ASP A 734 1.98 -25.20 -3.70
N ILE A 735 1.20 -25.43 -4.76
CA ILE A 735 -0.26 -25.28 -4.70
C ILE A 735 -0.85 -26.47 -3.93
N ALA A 736 -0.80 -26.39 -2.60
CA ALA A 736 -1.19 -27.46 -1.69
C ALA A 736 -2.65 -27.91 -1.88
N PHE A 737 -2.83 -29.22 -1.97
CA PHE A 737 -4.12 -29.91 -1.85
C PHE A 737 -4.47 -29.98 -0.36
N ASP A 738 -5.64 -29.48 0.07
CA ASP A 738 -6.10 -29.61 1.47
C ASP A 738 -7.21 -30.65 1.55
N GLU A 739 -6.84 -31.87 1.97
CA GLU A 739 -7.76 -33.00 2.16
C GLU A 739 -8.84 -32.73 3.21
N ARG A 740 -8.63 -31.77 4.14
CA ARG A 740 -9.59 -31.46 5.22
C ARG A 740 -10.82 -30.71 4.71
N PHE A 741 -10.67 -29.91 3.66
CA PHE A 741 -11.77 -29.14 3.07
C PHE A 741 -12.74 -30.04 2.30
N GLU A 742 -12.24 -31.08 1.63
CA GLU A 742 -13.07 -32.07 0.92
C GLU A 742 -13.99 -32.83 1.90
N ALA A 743 -13.49 -33.16 3.10
CA ALA A 743 -14.28 -33.84 4.14
C ALA A 743 -15.43 -32.97 4.70
N GLN A 744 -15.25 -31.65 4.77
CA GLN A 744 -16.29 -30.70 5.24
C GLN A 744 -17.38 -30.45 4.18
N GLN A 745 -17.03 -30.46 2.90
CA GLN A 745 -18.02 -30.27 1.81
C GLN A 745 -18.85 -31.54 1.54
N LEU A 746 -18.30 -32.74 1.79
CA LEU A 746 -19.03 -34.01 1.68
C LEU A 746 -20.09 -34.21 2.77
N THR A 747 -20.10 -33.41 3.83
CA THR A 747 -21.07 -33.51 4.94
C THR A 747 -22.27 -32.55 4.82
N LEU A 748 -22.33 -31.73 3.75
CA LEU A 748 -23.36 -30.70 3.53
C LEU A 748 -24.23 -30.92 2.27
N PHE A 749 -24.26 -32.14 1.72
CA PHE A 749 -25.18 -32.53 0.63
C PHE A 749 -26.02 -33.75 0.98
#